data_AF-A0A1N7ECJ9-F1
#
_entry.id   AF-A0A1N7ECJ9-F1
#
_cell.length_a   1.000
_cell.length_b   1.000
_cell.length_c   1.000
_cell.angle_alpha   90.00
_cell.angle_beta   90.00
_cell.angle_gamma   90.00
#
_symmetry.space_group_name_H-M   'P 1'
#
loop_
_entity.id
_entity.type
_entity.pdbx_description
1 polymer ?
#
loop_
_entity_poly.entity_id
_entity_poly.type
_entity_poly.pdbx_seq_one_letter_code
_entity_poly.pdbx_strand_id
1 'polypeptide(L)'
;MRRTRSQTISIASDDRARIPFAIIGVLLLVSSIMIVAILETRDEPEIDTSTERAIDRGEAYATSEIRHATVRASDDVVQSPLTTVDSDLEEVVDEENAFEEQTKLTILAEATASLEGRHQDVGQGQTVSVSLPEVDDWGDGTDLESALEVVDIDEDDGIMDVTIDDVEITVRDEDGTVVAEHSRDITASVGTTMMELHEHVEDYEEHLNKGMIESIDDREGYGYDLAKRMWPLTWGKAYYDRLLGDPADRAFENVTPNDHTEVMANDARFTAQQEVFGTQDDYANRVMAGPQLCMAYDLSEDALDLNYDFDDIAAQLHPDEDVDTVDALCEEGIVSPDGELPDMPTIEELVVGMLEGVDMEGEIQGHVFADMAMYEMEADLSEGDLESEMREPLNDTSTFTEEYLEDYYGNSERSENIDEEDHDDESIANIGNIQNDLESIRETSIEEVDNTENIVESIYSIDTRIGEGYNSPSKDGPAYPTTPTLNPDEYDIDNLSEMDPTYTSSVEDVVANINEVGSDNGDSSLERSLVDVDIDVEMRYGTTGRWNDTNTNSSPDVTRSDFTTTNYTTSFELDGEIAPDIEITPHSVEHVLDSGGSPDPYVGGSPTNWEGASEAVTEEYFGQRIDSDAELEEWVESRSDNIESVDDFEDAINFERGFNEEVQLSPRSADELQTEIVHDDLMDVHLEVVQEIEPVEADIMEMLTAEESPMREIEENIEEVERQYVTETDDFENAPAVATMEARQVYFNSMYDYVDELATHHEQISTGGGNLIDDLLGGMLDSANDLIGGPMDLLDEMLGSGEELLQDEGGSEVDTPDVLNDVHIDVDGSPTYHSSQRTVNQTDVPAVRGEGEGPLDIDENTEFAPMGAAYENQVGFPGFPLIPWPPLFYLQVDAWEVELEGEYTRFEVQATSGDPSSTGTTTYVREDRDVSLETPSGSELELGSSDAISYENSQTIMAVVPAPQFMPQGAPGVGDNEYSNAPGEACSEFWNDVGPNTNTHSEGDCL
;
A
#
# COMPACT_ATOMS: atom_id res chain seq x y z
N MET A 1 -5.58 0.14 -107.92
CA MET A 1 -5.98 0.07 -109.35
C MET A 1 -4.83 0.56 -110.24
N ARG A 2 -4.87 0.23 -111.54
CA ARG A 2 -4.70 1.15 -112.69
C ARG A 2 -4.51 2.64 -112.32
N ARG A 3 -3.68 3.44 -113.01
CA ARG A 3 -3.37 3.35 -114.46
C ARG A 3 -2.09 4.11 -114.84
N THR A 4 -1.37 3.59 -115.83
CA THR A 4 -0.41 4.36 -116.65
C THR A 4 -1.12 5.40 -117.52
N ARG A 5 -0.51 6.59 -117.67
CA ARG A 5 -0.47 7.50 -118.86
C ARG A 5 -0.10 8.94 -118.44
N SER A 6 0.55 9.78 -119.25
CA SER A 6 1.45 9.53 -120.40
C SER A 6 2.06 10.85 -120.90
N GLN A 7 3.36 10.85 -121.19
CA GLN A 7 4.09 11.64 -122.20
C GLN A 7 3.70 13.12 -122.43
N THR A 8 4.67 14.02 -122.22
CA THR A 8 4.86 15.16 -123.15
C THR A 8 6.33 15.55 -123.33
N ILE A 9 6.76 15.55 -124.60
CA ILE A 9 7.83 16.38 -125.20
C ILE A 9 9.30 16.01 -124.89
N SER A 10 10.13 16.16 -125.93
CA SER A 10 11.52 15.73 -126.04
C SER A 10 12.51 16.84 -125.68
N ILE A 11 13.54 16.50 -124.89
CA ILE A 11 14.73 17.33 -124.65
C ILE A 11 15.76 17.18 -125.80
N ALA A 12 15.72 16.09 -126.57
CA ALA A 12 16.79 15.67 -127.50
C ALA A 12 16.94 16.51 -128.78
N SER A 13 16.35 17.71 -128.85
CA SER A 13 16.33 18.55 -130.05
C SER A 13 16.40 20.07 -129.80
N ASP A 14 16.85 20.51 -128.61
CA ASP A 14 17.19 21.92 -128.37
C ASP A 14 18.63 22.07 -127.87
N ASP A 15 19.49 22.63 -128.73
CA ASP A 15 20.91 22.84 -128.42
C ASP A 15 21.16 23.97 -127.41
N ARG A 16 20.15 24.82 -127.11
CA ARG A 16 20.27 25.94 -126.17
C ARG A 16 20.39 25.49 -124.72
N ALA A 17 19.90 24.30 -124.40
CA ALA A 17 19.99 23.70 -123.07
C ALA A 17 21.39 23.13 -122.76
N ARG A 18 22.22 22.82 -123.77
CA ARG A 18 23.50 22.11 -123.56
C ARG A 18 24.49 22.90 -122.70
N ILE A 19 24.59 24.21 -122.89
CA ILE A 19 25.55 25.03 -122.13
C ILE A 19 25.11 25.18 -120.66
N PRO A 20 23.86 25.56 -120.33
CA PRO A 20 23.38 25.55 -118.94
C PRO A 20 23.49 24.19 -118.25
N PHE A 21 23.10 23.08 -118.90
CA PHE A 21 23.20 21.75 -118.29
C PHE A 21 24.65 21.24 -118.19
N ALA A 22 25.54 21.61 -119.10
CA ALA A 22 26.97 21.32 -118.96
C ALA A 22 27.61 22.16 -117.84
N ILE A 23 27.21 23.43 -117.68
CA ILE A 23 27.67 24.28 -116.58
C ILE A 23 27.11 23.79 -115.24
N ILE A 24 25.84 23.42 -115.15
CA ILE A 24 25.26 22.82 -113.93
C ILE A 24 25.88 21.44 -113.67
N GLY A 25 26.12 20.62 -114.69
CA GLY A 25 26.80 19.33 -114.54
C GLY A 25 28.25 19.46 -114.08
N VAL A 26 29.01 20.42 -114.63
CA VAL A 26 30.38 20.72 -114.19
C VAL A 26 30.40 21.42 -112.84
N LEU A 27 29.43 22.29 -112.53
CA LEU A 27 29.34 22.96 -111.24
C LEU A 27 28.91 21.99 -110.13
N LEU A 28 28.03 21.03 -110.41
CA LEU A 28 27.70 19.93 -109.51
C LEU A 28 28.86 18.93 -109.38
N LEU A 29 29.61 18.66 -110.45
CA LEU A 29 30.82 17.83 -110.37
C LEU A 29 31.91 18.53 -109.54
N VAL A 30 32.13 19.82 -109.77
CA VAL A 30 33.12 20.62 -109.02
C VAL A 30 32.65 20.88 -107.59
N SER A 31 31.36 21.12 -107.34
CA SER A 31 30.86 21.22 -105.96
C SER A 31 30.85 19.86 -105.25
N SER A 32 30.61 18.75 -105.97
CA SER A 32 30.77 17.40 -105.41
C SER A 32 32.23 17.10 -105.09
N ILE A 33 33.17 17.40 -105.99
CA ILE A 33 34.61 17.23 -105.75
C ILE A 33 35.09 18.20 -104.66
N MET A 34 34.53 19.41 -104.55
CA MET A 34 34.90 20.39 -103.52
C MET A 34 34.25 20.07 -102.17
N ILE A 35 33.07 19.48 -102.12
CA ILE A 35 32.46 18.95 -100.89
C ILE A 35 33.20 17.69 -100.43
N VAL A 36 33.52 16.76 -101.34
CA VAL A 36 34.35 15.59 -101.03
C VAL A 36 35.73 16.04 -100.55
N ALA A 37 36.40 16.98 -101.24
CA ALA A 37 37.68 17.51 -100.78
C ALA A 37 37.58 18.25 -99.44
N ILE A 38 36.49 18.99 -99.16
CA ILE A 38 36.29 19.65 -97.85
C ILE A 38 35.94 18.64 -96.73
N LEU A 39 35.47 17.43 -97.07
CA LEU A 39 35.23 16.34 -96.14
C LEU A 39 36.44 15.38 -96.03
N GLU A 40 37.33 15.31 -97.03
CA GLU A 40 38.62 14.61 -97.01
C GLU A 40 39.77 15.51 -96.47
N THR A 41 39.57 16.83 -96.37
CA THR A 41 40.45 17.78 -95.66
C THR A 41 39.77 18.40 -94.43
N ARG A 42 38.68 17.79 -93.98
CA ARG A 42 38.39 17.73 -92.55
C ARG A 42 38.95 16.39 -92.13
N ASP A 43 39.84 16.40 -91.15
CA ASP A 43 40.08 15.22 -90.35
C ASP A 43 38.73 14.74 -89.79
N GLU A 44 38.52 13.43 -89.73
CA GLU A 44 37.29 12.90 -89.13
C GLU A 44 37.20 13.42 -87.69
N PRO A 45 36.02 13.88 -87.22
CA PRO A 45 35.88 14.35 -85.86
C PRO A 45 35.97 13.14 -84.93
N GLU A 46 37.19 12.82 -84.51
CA GLU A 46 37.48 12.02 -83.33
C GLU A 46 36.84 12.75 -82.15
N ILE A 47 35.64 12.32 -81.79
CA ILE A 47 35.06 12.56 -80.47
C ILE A 47 35.96 11.75 -79.54
N ASP A 48 36.70 12.43 -78.68
CA ASP A 48 37.73 11.81 -77.88
C ASP A 48 37.15 11.07 -76.66
N THR A 49 36.51 9.95 -76.96
CA THR A 49 35.98 8.99 -75.98
C THR A 49 37.09 8.25 -75.20
N SER A 50 38.34 8.72 -75.25
CA SER A 50 39.39 8.29 -74.32
C SER A 50 39.18 8.96 -72.96
N THR A 51 39.03 10.29 -72.94
CA THR A 51 38.90 11.09 -71.72
C THR A 51 37.56 10.84 -71.02
N GLU A 52 36.44 10.77 -71.75
CA GLU A 52 35.15 10.37 -71.17
C GLU A 52 35.26 8.98 -70.52
N ARG A 53 35.85 7.99 -71.20
CA ARG A 53 36.12 6.65 -70.64
C ARG A 53 37.22 6.62 -69.57
N ALA A 54 38.00 7.68 -69.40
CA ALA A 54 38.94 7.80 -68.30
C ALA A 54 38.17 8.23 -67.04
N ILE A 55 37.26 9.19 -67.18
CA ILE A 55 36.36 9.64 -66.11
C ILE A 55 35.43 8.50 -65.69
N ASP A 56 34.75 7.81 -66.62
CA ASP A 56 33.87 6.65 -66.36
C ASP A 56 34.58 5.53 -65.55
N ARG A 57 35.92 5.48 -65.58
CA ARG A 57 36.75 4.52 -64.83
C ARG A 57 37.34 5.07 -63.56
N GLY A 58 37.55 6.38 -63.47
CA GLY A 58 37.86 7.06 -62.20
C GLY A 58 36.67 6.94 -61.25
N GLU A 59 35.47 7.19 -61.77
CA GLU A 59 34.18 6.98 -61.11
C GLU A 59 34.03 5.52 -60.63
N ALA A 60 34.13 4.53 -61.52
CA ALA A 60 34.08 3.11 -61.14
C ALA A 60 35.26 2.61 -60.28
N TYR A 61 36.31 3.42 -60.11
CA TYR A 61 37.39 3.17 -59.16
C TYR A 61 37.08 3.80 -57.80
N ALA A 62 36.56 5.04 -57.78
CA ALA A 62 36.09 5.75 -56.60
C ALA A 62 35.03 4.93 -55.86
N THR A 63 33.92 4.55 -56.52
CA THR A 63 32.87 3.69 -55.94
C THR A 63 33.43 2.39 -55.36
N SER A 64 34.47 1.81 -55.98
CA SER A 64 35.08 0.55 -55.54
C SER A 64 36.05 0.71 -54.36
N GLU A 65 36.65 1.87 -54.17
CA GLU A 65 37.50 2.17 -53.01
C GLU A 65 36.65 2.71 -51.85
N ILE A 66 35.60 3.51 -52.13
CA ILE A 66 34.61 3.97 -51.14
C ILE A 66 33.87 2.77 -50.54
N ARG A 67 33.32 1.84 -51.34
CA ARG A 67 32.75 0.57 -50.82
C ARG A 67 33.75 -0.24 -49.98
N HIS A 68 35.05 -0.13 -50.25
CA HIS A 68 36.09 -0.79 -49.46
C HIS A 68 36.55 -0.01 -48.22
N ALA A 69 36.22 1.28 -48.12
CA ALA A 69 36.38 2.11 -46.93
C ALA A 69 35.17 1.94 -46.01
N THR A 70 33.95 2.07 -46.55
CA THR A 70 32.69 1.83 -45.83
C THR A 70 32.65 0.46 -45.16
N VAL A 71 33.06 -0.62 -45.84
CA VAL A 71 33.13 -1.97 -45.24
C VAL A 71 34.19 -2.12 -44.14
N ARG A 72 35.15 -1.18 -43.98
CA ARG A 72 36.03 -1.13 -42.80
C ARG A 72 35.46 -0.22 -41.72
N ALA A 73 34.99 0.97 -42.08
CA ALA A 73 34.33 1.87 -41.14
C ALA A 73 33.18 1.14 -40.41
N SER A 74 32.35 0.36 -41.09
CA SER A 74 31.30 -0.46 -40.48
C SER A 74 31.77 -1.71 -39.71
N ASP A 75 33.05 -2.06 -39.78
CA ASP A 75 33.69 -3.15 -39.00
C ASP A 75 34.37 -2.54 -37.76
N ASP A 76 35.05 -1.40 -37.93
CA ASP A 76 35.77 -0.66 -36.89
C ASP A 76 34.81 0.11 -35.94
N VAL A 77 33.71 0.69 -36.44
CA VAL A 77 32.73 1.45 -35.64
C VAL A 77 31.89 0.54 -34.75
N VAL A 78 31.41 -0.60 -35.24
CA VAL A 78 30.62 -1.54 -34.41
C VAL A 78 31.41 -2.16 -33.26
N GLN A 79 32.75 -2.17 -33.36
CA GLN A 79 33.66 -2.59 -32.28
C GLN A 79 33.97 -1.47 -31.26
N SER A 80 33.36 -0.28 -31.42
CA SER A 80 33.36 0.81 -30.46
C SER A 80 32.44 1.95 -30.92
N PRO A 81 31.12 1.83 -30.71
CA PRO A 81 30.17 2.91 -31.01
C PRO A 81 30.46 4.12 -30.12
N LEU A 82 30.39 5.33 -30.68
CA LEU A 82 30.46 6.56 -29.88
C LEU A 82 29.08 6.80 -29.23
N THR A 83 29.04 6.79 -27.90
CA THR A 83 27.82 7.06 -27.11
C THR A 83 27.92 8.41 -26.43
N THR A 84 28.93 8.62 -25.58
CA THR A 84 29.24 9.94 -24.97
C THR A 84 30.28 10.68 -25.82
N VAL A 85 30.02 11.94 -26.15
CA VAL A 85 30.89 12.79 -26.99
C VAL A 85 31.93 13.55 -26.14
N ASP A 86 33.17 13.71 -26.63
CA ASP A 86 34.19 14.51 -25.91
C ASP A 86 33.81 16.00 -25.81
N SER A 87 34.15 16.62 -24.67
CA SER A 87 33.79 18.00 -24.34
C SER A 87 34.44 19.11 -25.19
N ASP A 88 35.52 18.83 -25.95
CA ASP A 88 36.04 19.75 -26.98
C ASP A 88 35.29 19.57 -28.34
N LEU A 89 34.38 18.59 -28.47
CA LEU A 89 33.58 18.25 -29.67
C LEU A 89 32.05 18.44 -29.53
N GLU A 90 31.49 18.66 -28.33
CA GLU A 90 30.05 18.96 -28.07
C GLU A 90 29.44 20.08 -28.96
N GLU A 91 30.23 21.03 -29.48
CA GLU A 91 29.73 22.08 -30.41
C GLU A 91 29.67 21.61 -31.89
N VAL A 92 30.01 20.35 -32.19
CA VAL A 92 30.29 19.82 -33.55
C VAL A 92 29.60 18.50 -33.85
N VAL A 93 29.65 17.54 -32.93
CA VAL A 93 28.99 16.24 -33.02
C VAL A 93 27.77 16.26 -32.10
N ASP A 94 26.60 15.88 -32.61
CA ASP A 94 25.38 15.81 -31.81
C ASP A 94 25.26 14.45 -31.11
N GLU A 95 25.00 14.45 -29.80
CA GLU A 95 24.94 13.24 -28.97
C GLU A 95 23.78 12.33 -29.42
N GLU A 96 22.63 12.91 -29.79
CA GLU A 96 21.48 12.22 -30.42
C GLU A 96 21.82 11.55 -31.78
N ASN A 97 23.03 11.77 -32.35
CA ASN A 97 23.43 11.26 -33.67
C ASN A 97 24.88 10.71 -33.67
N ALA A 98 25.48 10.50 -32.49
CA ALA A 98 26.93 10.30 -32.32
C ALA A 98 27.49 9.14 -33.17
N PHE A 99 26.77 8.03 -33.25
CA PHE A 99 27.12 6.85 -34.05
C PHE A 99 27.09 7.10 -35.58
N GLU A 100 26.08 7.83 -36.09
CA GLU A 100 26.00 8.16 -37.52
C GLU A 100 27.11 9.15 -37.91
N GLU A 101 27.44 10.11 -37.03
CA GLU A 101 28.48 11.10 -37.27
C GLU A 101 29.91 10.53 -37.12
N GLN A 102 30.13 9.65 -36.14
CA GLN A 102 31.32 8.79 -36.07
C GLN A 102 31.48 7.95 -37.35
N THR A 103 30.38 7.37 -37.85
CA THR A 103 30.35 6.60 -39.10
C THR A 103 30.77 7.47 -40.30
N LYS A 104 30.19 8.66 -40.46
CA LYS A 104 30.55 9.63 -41.52
C LYS A 104 32.04 9.99 -41.50
N LEU A 105 32.57 10.35 -40.33
CA LEU A 105 33.98 10.72 -40.16
C LEU A 105 34.93 9.55 -40.44
N THR A 106 34.60 8.35 -39.97
CA THR A 106 35.41 7.14 -40.18
C THR A 106 35.41 6.72 -41.65
N ILE A 107 34.26 6.76 -42.32
CA ILE A 107 34.14 6.57 -43.78
C ILE A 107 35.03 7.56 -44.54
N LEU A 108 34.97 8.85 -44.18
CA LEU A 108 35.76 9.88 -44.86
C LEU A 108 37.26 9.70 -44.66
N ALA A 109 37.70 9.33 -43.44
CA ALA A 109 39.09 9.06 -43.12
C ALA A 109 39.62 7.86 -43.94
N GLU A 110 38.95 6.71 -43.88
CA GLU A 110 39.34 5.51 -44.61
C GLU A 110 39.27 5.69 -46.14
N ALA A 111 38.27 6.40 -46.64
CA ALA A 111 38.16 6.68 -48.08
C ALA A 111 39.25 7.66 -48.55
N THR A 112 39.61 8.66 -47.73
CA THR A 112 40.73 9.58 -48.00
C THR A 112 42.06 8.81 -48.03
N ALA A 113 42.35 8.03 -46.98
CA ALA A 113 43.55 7.19 -46.89
C ALA A 113 43.60 6.14 -48.02
N SER A 114 42.45 5.63 -48.47
CA SER A 114 42.39 4.68 -49.59
C SER A 114 42.46 5.32 -50.98
N LEU A 115 42.40 6.65 -51.11
CA LEU A 115 42.57 7.35 -52.39
C LEU A 115 43.89 8.13 -52.48
N GLU A 116 44.50 8.54 -51.35
CA GLU A 116 45.67 9.42 -51.30
C GLU A 116 46.85 8.92 -52.16
N GLY A 117 47.34 9.79 -53.05
CA GLY A 117 48.46 9.51 -53.96
C GLY A 117 48.24 8.41 -55.02
N ARG A 118 47.14 7.65 -54.98
CA ARG A 118 46.91 6.51 -55.89
C ARG A 118 46.64 6.97 -57.34
N HIS A 119 47.10 6.17 -58.30
CA HIS A 119 47.01 6.48 -59.74
C HIS A 119 46.73 5.21 -60.55
N GLN A 120 45.66 5.18 -61.33
CA GLN A 120 45.26 4.06 -62.18
C GLN A 120 45.62 4.30 -63.66
N ASP A 121 46.22 3.31 -64.34
CA ASP A 121 46.45 3.33 -65.80
C ASP A 121 45.18 2.84 -66.53
N VAL A 122 44.49 3.76 -67.20
CA VAL A 122 43.24 3.48 -67.93
C VAL A 122 43.47 3.11 -69.40
N GLY A 123 44.74 2.97 -69.81
CA GLY A 123 45.18 2.65 -71.16
C GLY A 123 45.25 3.87 -72.08
N GLN A 124 45.82 3.65 -73.27
CA GLN A 124 46.20 4.73 -74.22
C GLN A 124 47.19 5.77 -73.65
N GLY A 125 47.86 5.44 -72.55
CA GLY A 125 48.84 6.31 -71.91
C GLY A 125 48.25 7.39 -70.99
N GLN A 126 46.94 7.32 -70.72
CA GLN A 126 46.28 8.16 -69.73
C GLN A 126 46.34 7.50 -68.34
N THR A 127 46.56 8.31 -67.31
CA THR A 127 46.36 7.92 -65.91
C THR A 127 45.25 8.74 -65.29
N VAL A 128 44.60 8.19 -64.26
CA VAL A 128 43.58 8.86 -63.45
C VAL A 128 44.02 8.83 -62.00
N SER A 129 43.88 9.94 -61.30
CA SER A 129 43.83 9.99 -59.83
C SER A 129 42.43 10.44 -59.41
N VAL A 130 41.98 9.96 -58.26
CA VAL A 130 40.78 10.42 -57.59
C VAL A 130 41.20 10.98 -56.23
N SER A 131 40.56 12.04 -55.77
CA SER A 131 40.78 12.64 -54.44
C SER A 131 39.45 13.18 -53.91
N LEU A 132 39.22 13.01 -52.61
CA LEU A 132 38.09 13.59 -51.88
C LEU A 132 38.40 15.07 -51.54
N PRO A 133 37.42 15.82 -51.00
CA PRO A 133 37.71 17.08 -50.31
C PRO A 133 38.79 16.91 -49.23
N GLU A 134 39.71 17.88 -49.12
CA GLU A 134 40.75 17.88 -48.08
C GLU A 134 40.21 18.60 -46.82
N VAL A 135 40.15 17.90 -45.68
CA VAL A 135 39.96 18.51 -44.35
C VAL A 135 41.26 19.22 -43.95
N ASP A 136 41.22 20.53 -43.68
CA ASP A 136 42.41 21.38 -43.53
C ASP A 136 43.12 21.15 -42.17
N ASP A 137 42.37 21.03 -41.06
CA ASP A 137 42.85 20.57 -39.74
C ASP A 137 41.81 19.68 -39.03
N TRP A 138 42.11 18.38 -38.81
CA TRP A 138 41.20 17.43 -38.14
C TRP A 138 40.99 17.72 -36.65
N GLY A 139 41.67 18.72 -36.08
CA GLY A 139 41.48 19.21 -34.71
C GLY A 139 40.85 20.61 -34.63
N ASP A 140 40.18 21.11 -35.68
CA ASP A 140 39.33 22.32 -35.64
C ASP A 140 37.89 21.93 -35.94
N GLY A 141 36.98 22.18 -35.00
CA GLY A 141 35.57 21.84 -35.12
C GLY A 141 34.87 22.41 -36.37
N THR A 142 35.35 23.53 -36.91
CA THR A 142 34.81 24.12 -38.15
C THR A 142 35.13 23.27 -39.38
N ASP A 143 36.29 22.63 -39.39
CA ASP A 143 36.74 21.77 -40.49
C ASP A 143 36.12 20.37 -40.36
N LEU A 144 35.75 19.94 -39.14
CA LEU A 144 34.96 18.73 -38.87
C LEU A 144 33.46 18.89 -39.21
N GLU A 145 32.82 20.01 -38.84
CA GLU A 145 31.46 20.39 -39.29
C GLU A 145 31.38 20.34 -40.83
N SER A 146 32.42 20.89 -41.49
CA SER A 146 32.57 20.87 -42.95
C SER A 146 32.89 19.47 -43.53
N ALA A 147 33.29 18.51 -42.71
CA ALA A 147 33.58 17.12 -43.10
C ALA A 147 32.33 16.23 -42.98
N LEU A 148 31.50 16.47 -41.97
CA LEU A 148 30.18 15.85 -41.84
C LEU A 148 29.25 16.25 -43.00
N GLU A 149 29.23 17.52 -43.42
CA GLU A 149 28.49 17.99 -44.61
C GLU A 149 28.90 17.30 -45.94
N VAL A 150 30.01 16.53 -45.98
CA VAL A 150 30.53 15.88 -47.20
C VAL A 150 30.11 14.41 -47.35
N VAL A 151 29.60 13.77 -46.29
CA VAL A 151 29.19 12.35 -46.30
C VAL A 151 27.71 12.21 -45.93
N ASP A 152 26.92 11.79 -46.90
CA ASP A 152 25.48 11.52 -46.80
C ASP A 152 25.28 10.00 -46.73
N ILE A 153 24.45 9.54 -45.79
CA ILE A 153 24.17 8.12 -45.52
C ILE A 153 22.64 7.93 -45.57
N ASP A 154 22.19 6.94 -46.33
CA ASP A 154 20.78 6.54 -46.50
C ASP A 154 20.72 5.02 -46.29
N GLU A 155 19.78 4.51 -45.49
CA GLU A 155 19.60 3.07 -45.18
C GLU A 155 18.20 2.63 -45.62
N ASP A 156 18.09 1.47 -46.28
CA ASP A 156 16.82 0.84 -46.70
C ASP A 156 17.03 -0.69 -46.87
N ASP A 157 16.44 -1.51 -45.99
CA ASP A 157 16.36 -2.98 -46.10
C ASP A 157 17.76 -3.67 -46.09
N GLY A 158 18.59 -3.29 -45.11
CA GLY A 158 19.93 -3.86 -44.88
C GLY A 158 20.96 -3.40 -45.92
N ILE A 159 20.73 -2.26 -46.56
CA ILE A 159 21.57 -1.62 -47.57
C ILE A 159 21.84 -0.16 -47.21
N MET A 160 23.06 0.11 -46.77
CA MET A 160 23.56 1.47 -46.57
C MET A 160 24.12 2.04 -47.90
N ASP A 161 23.49 3.07 -48.44
CA ASP A 161 23.89 3.79 -49.67
C ASP A 161 24.69 5.06 -49.29
N VAL A 162 26.02 4.95 -49.24
CA VAL A 162 26.91 6.05 -48.82
C VAL A 162 27.25 6.96 -49.99
N THR A 163 26.94 8.25 -49.91
CA THR A 163 27.33 9.26 -50.91
C THR A 163 28.39 10.20 -50.37
N ILE A 164 29.52 10.30 -51.08
CA ILE A 164 30.55 11.32 -50.83
C ILE A 164 30.46 12.41 -51.90
N ASP A 165 30.32 13.66 -51.46
CA ASP A 165 30.12 14.83 -52.32
C ASP A 165 31.43 15.41 -52.89
N ASP A 166 31.30 16.16 -53.99
CA ASP A 166 32.35 16.95 -54.68
C ASP A 166 33.69 16.22 -55.03
N VAL A 167 33.69 14.88 -55.20
CA VAL A 167 34.89 14.04 -55.44
C VAL A 167 35.61 14.38 -56.76
N GLU A 168 36.89 14.79 -56.70
CA GLU A 168 37.65 15.18 -57.89
C GLU A 168 38.29 13.99 -58.63
N ILE A 169 37.86 13.79 -59.88
CA ILE A 169 38.45 12.86 -60.84
C ILE A 169 39.36 13.63 -61.80
N THR A 170 40.68 13.52 -61.61
CA THR A 170 41.69 14.16 -62.46
C THR A 170 42.37 13.18 -63.41
N VAL A 171 42.32 13.48 -64.72
CA VAL A 171 42.89 12.69 -65.81
C VAL A 171 44.17 13.35 -66.34
N ARG A 172 45.27 12.58 -66.45
CA ARG A 172 46.59 13.03 -66.93
C ARG A 172 47.07 12.23 -68.15
N ASP A 173 47.89 12.85 -69.00
CA ASP A 173 48.45 12.24 -70.24
C ASP A 173 49.84 11.59 -70.09
N GLU A 174 50.39 11.01 -71.18
CA GLU A 174 51.72 10.35 -71.20
C GLU A 174 52.88 11.26 -70.76
N ASP A 175 52.73 12.59 -70.91
CA ASP A 175 53.72 13.60 -70.50
C ASP A 175 53.45 14.12 -69.06
N GLY A 176 52.38 13.65 -68.40
CA GLY A 176 51.97 14.02 -67.04
C GLY A 176 51.10 15.29 -66.96
N THR A 177 50.54 15.74 -68.08
CA THR A 177 49.71 16.95 -68.17
C THR A 177 48.26 16.63 -67.81
N VAL A 178 47.61 17.42 -66.95
CA VAL A 178 46.15 17.34 -66.74
C VAL A 178 45.43 17.65 -68.05
N VAL A 179 44.53 16.76 -68.47
CA VAL A 179 43.71 16.87 -69.70
C VAL A 179 42.22 16.99 -69.42
N ALA A 180 41.76 16.52 -68.26
CA ALA A 180 40.43 16.77 -67.71
C ALA A 180 40.47 16.66 -66.18
N GLU A 181 39.53 17.33 -65.54
CA GLU A 181 39.42 17.59 -64.11
C GLU A 181 37.91 17.78 -63.88
N HIS A 182 37.31 16.93 -63.06
CA HIS A 182 35.86 16.84 -62.88
C HIS A 182 35.53 16.42 -61.46
N SER A 183 34.85 17.29 -60.71
CA SER A 183 34.12 16.88 -59.52
C SER A 183 32.87 16.06 -59.90
N ARG A 184 32.52 15.08 -59.05
CA ARG A 184 31.22 14.43 -58.97
C ARG A 184 30.96 13.88 -57.56
N ASP A 185 29.71 13.95 -57.16
CA ASP A 185 29.03 13.17 -56.14
C ASP A 185 29.15 11.65 -56.47
N ILE A 186 29.56 10.81 -55.51
CA ILE A 186 29.79 9.36 -55.71
C ILE A 186 29.09 8.53 -54.61
N THR A 187 27.96 7.93 -54.96
CA THR A 187 27.27 6.92 -54.13
C THR A 187 27.89 5.52 -54.26
N ALA A 188 27.92 4.77 -53.15
CA ALA A 188 28.38 3.39 -53.07
C ALA A 188 27.57 2.56 -52.05
N SER A 189 26.68 1.70 -52.55
CA SER A 189 25.86 0.79 -51.74
C SER A 189 26.68 -0.32 -51.08
N VAL A 190 26.40 -0.61 -49.81
CA VAL A 190 26.98 -1.69 -49.01
C VAL A 190 25.85 -2.44 -48.29
N GLY A 191 25.87 -3.78 -48.33
CA GLY A 191 24.98 -4.56 -47.47
C GLY A 191 25.61 -4.69 -46.09
N THR A 192 24.92 -4.27 -45.04
CA THR A 192 25.42 -4.24 -43.66
C THR A 192 24.27 -4.42 -42.68
N THR A 193 24.54 -5.01 -41.52
CA THR A 193 23.61 -5.10 -40.38
C THR A 193 23.98 -4.09 -39.29
N MET A 194 24.82 -3.09 -39.61
CA MET A 194 25.39 -2.15 -38.63
C MET A 194 24.33 -1.27 -37.96
N MET A 195 23.41 -0.70 -38.73
CA MET A 195 22.34 0.16 -38.18
C MET A 195 21.31 -0.68 -37.43
N GLU A 196 20.88 -1.80 -38.03
CA GLU A 196 19.98 -2.82 -37.44
C GLU A 196 20.49 -3.35 -36.08
N LEU A 197 21.80 -3.61 -35.93
CA LEU A 197 22.41 -4.01 -34.66
C LEU A 197 22.61 -2.87 -33.66
N HIS A 198 22.68 -1.62 -34.12
CA HIS A 198 22.78 -0.45 -33.26
C HIS A 198 21.40 -0.11 -32.68
N GLU A 199 20.39 0.01 -33.55
CA GLU A 199 18.97 0.19 -33.23
C GLU A 199 18.50 -0.87 -32.22
N HIS A 200 18.75 -2.16 -32.47
CA HIS A 200 18.37 -3.22 -31.51
C HIS A 200 19.15 -3.21 -30.18
N VAL A 201 20.32 -2.58 -30.09
CA VAL A 201 21.05 -2.45 -28.81
C VAL A 201 20.62 -1.19 -28.04
N GLU A 202 20.25 -0.13 -28.74
CA GLU A 202 19.56 1.04 -28.14
C GLU A 202 18.15 0.64 -27.66
N ASP A 203 17.38 -0.12 -28.46
CA ASP A 203 16.10 -0.72 -28.05
C ASP A 203 16.26 -1.55 -26.76
N TYR A 204 17.31 -2.36 -26.66
CA TYR A 204 17.57 -3.19 -25.48
C TYR A 204 17.95 -2.34 -24.25
N GLU A 205 18.73 -1.27 -24.43
CA GLU A 205 19.10 -0.35 -23.35
C GLU A 205 17.91 0.50 -22.86
N GLU A 206 17.04 0.99 -23.77
CA GLU A 206 15.76 1.61 -23.41
C GLU A 206 14.84 0.60 -22.70
N HIS A 207 14.72 -0.62 -23.24
CA HIS A 207 13.87 -1.68 -22.67
C HIS A 207 14.32 -2.09 -21.25
N LEU A 208 15.64 -2.16 -20.98
CA LEU A 208 16.17 -2.42 -19.64
C LEU A 208 15.91 -1.27 -18.66
N ASN A 209 16.02 -0.01 -19.10
CA ASN A 209 15.83 1.15 -18.24
C ASN A 209 14.35 1.59 -18.09
N LYS A 210 13.42 0.95 -18.80
CA LYS A 210 11.97 1.20 -18.70
C LYS A 210 11.37 0.58 -17.44
N GLY A 211 11.22 1.38 -16.38
CA GLY A 211 10.67 0.97 -15.08
C GLY A 211 9.19 0.55 -15.09
N MET A 212 8.74 -0.07 -13.99
CA MET A 212 7.37 -0.64 -13.87
C MET A 212 6.25 0.36 -14.20
N ILE A 213 6.27 1.57 -13.64
CA ILE A 213 5.15 2.52 -13.80
C ILE A 213 4.97 2.94 -15.27
N GLU A 214 6.05 3.01 -16.04
CA GLU A 214 6.03 3.35 -17.47
C GLU A 214 5.70 2.15 -18.38
N SER A 215 5.75 0.92 -17.84
CA SER A 215 5.52 -0.32 -18.58
C SER A 215 4.18 -1.01 -18.25
N ILE A 216 3.49 -0.66 -17.16
CA ILE A 216 2.15 -1.19 -16.82
C ILE A 216 1.09 -0.96 -17.92
N ASP A 217 1.08 0.22 -18.55
CA ASP A 217 0.02 0.64 -19.49
C ASP A 217 0.11 -0.10 -20.85
N ASP A 218 1.34 -0.33 -21.34
CA ASP A 218 1.62 -1.00 -22.63
C ASP A 218 2.02 -2.48 -22.48
N ARG A 219 2.42 -2.93 -21.28
CA ARG A 219 2.87 -4.30 -20.92
C ARG A 219 4.16 -4.77 -21.62
N GLU A 220 5.09 -3.85 -21.83
CA GLU A 220 6.37 -4.06 -22.52
C GLU A 220 7.48 -3.35 -21.74
N GLY A 221 8.61 -4.02 -21.46
CA GLY A 221 9.77 -3.44 -20.74
C GLY A 221 10.24 -4.26 -19.53
N TYR A 222 11.53 -4.14 -19.19
CA TYR A 222 12.15 -4.90 -18.10
C TYR A 222 11.48 -4.68 -16.73
N GLY A 223 11.00 -3.46 -16.44
CA GLY A 223 10.26 -3.20 -15.21
C GLY A 223 8.94 -3.98 -15.10
N TYR A 224 8.24 -4.24 -16.21
CA TYR A 224 7.07 -5.12 -16.24
C TYR A 224 7.46 -6.60 -16.14
N ASP A 225 8.53 -6.97 -16.83
CA ASP A 225 9.09 -8.33 -16.84
C ASP A 225 9.65 -8.78 -15.48
N LEU A 226 10.16 -7.82 -14.71
CA LEU A 226 10.57 -7.99 -13.32
C LEU A 226 9.36 -7.97 -12.38
N ALA A 227 8.38 -7.08 -12.60
CA ALA A 227 7.16 -7.02 -11.79
C ALA A 227 6.35 -8.32 -11.85
N LYS A 228 6.16 -8.92 -13.03
CA LYS A 228 5.41 -10.20 -13.19
C LYS A 228 6.07 -11.39 -12.47
N ARG A 229 7.36 -11.28 -12.13
CA ARG A 229 8.14 -12.28 -11.38
C ARG A 229 8.21 -11.99 -9.88
N MET A 230 8.49 -10.74 -9.53
CA MET A 230 8.68 -10.31 -8.15
C MET A 230 7.35 -10.19 -7.40
N TRP A 231 6.30 -9.62 -8.01
CA TRP A 231 5.04 -9.37 -7.32
C TRP A 231 4.40 -10.63 -6.70
N PRO A 232 4.26 -11.77 -7.43
CA PRO A 232 3.62 -12.95 -6.84
C PRO A 232 4.55 -13.73 -5.90
N LEU A 233 5.87 -13.59 -6.08
CA LEU A 233 6.86 -14.08 -5.13
C LEU A 233 6.74 -13.34 -3.79
N THR A 234 6.85 -12.00 -3.80
CA THR A 234 6.73 -11.14 -2.61
C THR A 234 5.38 -11.31 -1.94
N TRP A 235 4.28 -11.31 -2.70
CA TRP A 235 2.93 -11.54 -2.18
C TRP A 235 2.78 -12.93 -1.55
N GLY A 236 3.26 -13.99 -2.22
CA GLY A 236 3.22 -15.35 -1.68
C GLY A 236 4.08 -15.52 -0.43
N LYS A 237 5.29 -14.95 -0.41
CA LYS A 237 6.17 -14.87 0.78
C LYS A 237 5.45 -14.16 1.92
N ALA A 238 4.80 -13.03 1.65
CA ALA A 238 4.08 -12.22 2.64
C ALA A 238 2.87 -12.94 3.25
N TYR A 239 2.10 -13.68 2.44
CA TYR A 239 0.98 -14.47 2.94
C TYR A 239 1.46 -15.70 3.72
N TYR A 240 2.56 -16.34 3.30
CA TYR A 240 3.14 -17.45 4.04
C TYR A 240 3.61 -17.01 5.44
N ASP A 241 4.33 -15.89 5.54
CA ASP A 241 4.75 -15.27 6.82
C ASP A 241 3.56 -15.04 7.78
N ARG A 242 2.44 -14.54 7.26
CA ARG A 242 1.26 -14.21 8.07
C ARG A 242 0.42 -15.43 8.44
N LEU A 243 0.15 -16.33 7.50
CA LEU A 243 -0.87 -17.38 7.65
C LEU A 243 -0.31 -18.77 7.98
N LEU A 244 0.94 -19.06 7.64
CA LEU A 244 1.51 -20.42 7.71
C LEU A 244 2.78 -20.53 8.58
N GLY A 245 3.50 -19.44 8.80
CA GLY A 245 4.65 -19.39 9.72
C GLY A 245 4.27 -19.45 11.21
N ASP A 246 5.18 -19.98 12.05
CA ASP A 246 5.09 -19.82 13.51
C ASP A 246 5.39 -18.35 13.85
N PRO A 247 4.55 -17.63 14.62
CA PRO A 247 4.77 -16.22 14.93
C PRO A 247 6.11 -15.90 15.59
N ALA A 248 6.70 -16.86 16.31
CA ALA A 248 8.02 -16.70 16.94
C ALA A 248 9.19 -16.92 15.96
N ASP A 249 8.93 -17.53 14.79
CA ASP A 249 9.88 -17.72 13.68
C ASP A 249 9.43 -16.91 12.44
N ARG A 250 8.71 -15.79 12.63
CA ARG A 250 8.30 -14.83 11.58
C ARG A 250 9.43 -13.90 11.13
N ALA A 251 9.18 -13.20 10.03
CA ALA A 251 10.15 -12.75 9.03
C ALA A 251 10.60 -13.94 8.17
N PHE A 252 9.87 -14.17 7.08
CA PHE A 252 10.24 -15.06 5.98
C PHE A 252 11.52 -14.52 5.28
N GLU A 253 12.69 -14.85 5.85
CA GLU A 253 13.71 -13.88 6.28
C GLU A 253 14.05 -12.76 5.26
N ASN A 254 13.57 -11.54 5.57
CA ASN A 254 13.69 -10.32 4.75
C ASN A 254 13.06 -10.51 3.36
N VAL A 255 11.74 -10.35 3.24
CA VAL A 255 10.97 -10.74 2.05
C VAL A 255 11.55 -10.13 0.77
N THR A 256 11.84 -10.98 -0.22
CA THR A 256 12.70 -10.66 -1.40
C THR A 256 14.12 -10.21 -1.01
N PRO A 257 14.93 -11.12 -0.40
CA PRO A 257 16.33 -10.85 -0.16
C PRO A 257 17.10 -10.84 -1.50
N ASN A 258 18.24 -10.17 -1.52
CA ASN A 258 19.03 -9.92 -2.74
C ASN A 258 19.25 -11.16 -3.62
N ASP A 259 19.49 -12.34 -3.03
CA ASP A 259 19.62 -13.63 -3.71
C ASP A 259 18.43 -13.99 -4.62
N HIS A 260 17.20 -13.77 -4.15
CA HIS A 260 15.98 -14.12 -4.91
C HIS A 260 15.63 -13.02 -5.92
N THR A 261 15.88 -11.76 -5.54
CA THR A 261 15.80 -10.61 -6.45
C THR A 261 16.78 -10.75 -7.62
N GLU A 262 18.00 -11.19 -7.36
CA GLU A 262 19.06 -11.46 -8.34
C GLU A 262 18.62 -12.52 -9.36
N VAL A 263 18.02 -13.63 -8.91
CA VAL A 263 17.45 -14.67 -9.80
C VAL A 263 16.35 -14.08 -10.69
N MET A 264 15.37 -13.37 -10.11
CA MET A 264 14.25 -12.80 -10.88
C MET A 264 14.70 -11.71 -11.86
N ALA A 265 15.68 -10.88 -11.47
CA ALA A 265 16.30 -9.85 -12.31
C ALA A 265 17.06 -10.46 -13.49
N ASN A 266 17.84 -11.53 -13.27
CA ASN A 266 18.53 -12.20 -14.37
C ASN A 266 17.53 -12.86 -15.35
N ASP A 267 16.46 -13.49 -14.86
CA ASP A 267 15.42 -14.10 -15.71
C ASP A 267 14.63 -13.05 -16.53
N ALA A 268 14.25 -11.94 -15.90
CA ALA A 268 13.66 -10.78 -16.58
C ALA A 268 14.59 -10.21 -17.66
N ARG A 269 15.90 -10.05 -17.36
CA ARG A 269 16.88 -9.52 -18.31
C ARG A 269 17.10 -10.46 -19.51
N PHE A 270 17.07 -11.78 -19.30
CA PHE A 270 17.11 -12.72 -20.43
C PHE A 270 15.83 -12.70 -21.27
N THR A 271 14.68 -12.39 -20.66
CA THR A 271 13.42 -12.19 -21.38
C THR A 271 13.49 -10.94 -22.26
N ALA A 272 13.98 -9.81 -21.72
CA ALA A 272 14.26 -8.61 -22.51
C ALA A 272 15.19 -8.87 -23.72
N GLN A 273 16.21 -9.72 -23.59
CA GLN A 273 17.03 -10.15 -24.75
C GLN A 273 16.19 -10.94 -25.77
N GLN A 274 15.38 -11.89 -25.30
CA GLN A 274 14.53 -12.74 -26.13
C GLN A 274 13.40 -11.96 -26.82
N GLU A 275 12.90 -10.86 -26.24
CA GLU A 275 11.91 -9.97 -26.86
C GLU A 275 12.51 -9.04 -27.93
N VAL A 276 13.68 -8.44 -27.66
CA VAL A 276 14.33 -7.47 -28.55
C VAL A 276 15.11 -8.14 -29.68
N PHE A 277 16.00 -9.09 -29.37
CA PHE A 277 16.87 -9.75 -30.37
C PHE A 277 16.28 -11.03 -30.97
N GLY A 278 15.11 -11.48 -30.49
CA GLY A 278 14.54 -12.79 -30.85
C GLY A 278 15.34 -13.98 -30.32
N THR A 279 16.36 -13.75 -29.47
CA THR A 279 17.16 -14.76 -28.77
C THR A 279 17.81 -14.17 -27.52
N GLN A 280 18.03 -14.99 -26.51
CA GLN A 280 18.90 -14.68 -25.36
C GLN A 280 20.31 -15.28 -25.53
N ASP A 281 21.21 -14.98 -24.59
CA ASP A 281 22.55 -15.58 -24.48
C ASP A 281 22.52 -17.12 -24.44
N ASP A 282 23.39 -17.76 -25.24
CA ASP A 282 23.49 -19.21 -25.42
C ASP A 282 23.81 -19.97 -24.10
N TYR A 283 24.36 -19.27 -23.10
CA TYR A 283 24.65 -19.78 -21.75
C TYR A 283 23.64 -19.35 -20.68
N ALA A 284 22.65 -18.50 -20.96
CA ALA A 284 21.67 -17.98 -19.99
C ALA A 284 21.04 -19.08 -19.12
N ASN A 285 20.43 -20.09 -19.77
CA ASN A 285 19.83 -21.26 -19.12
C ASN A 285 20.83 -22.07 -18.26
N ARG A 286 22.12 -22.01 -18.58
CA ARG A 286 23.19 -22.74 -17.88
C ARG A 286 23.69 -21.97 -16.65
N VAL A 287 23.74 -20.65 -16.69
CA VAL A 287 24.16 -19.83 -15.54
C VAL A 287 23.05 -19.66 -14.52
N MET A 288 21.79 -19.56 -14.96
CA MET A 288 20.61 -19.58 -14.08
C MET A 288 20.51 -20.87 -13.25
N ALA A 289 20.91 -22.01 -13.83
CA ALA A 289 20.68 -23.35 -13.28
C ALA A 289 21.14 -23.58 -11.84
N GLY A 290 22.17 -22.87 -11.36
CA GLY A 290 22.64 -22.96 -9.98
C GLY A 290 21.75 -22.13 -9.04
N PRO A 291 21.76 -20.79 -9.16
CA PRO A 291 20.93 -19.88 -8.35
C PRO A 291 19.44 -20.24 -8.34
N GLN A 292 18.86 -20.58 -9.50
CA GLN A 292 17.47 -21.02 -9.64
C GLN A 292 17.19 -22.32 -8.88
N LEU A 293 18.14 -23.26 -8.81
CA LEU A 293 17.98 -24.49 -8.02
C LEU A 293 18.11 -24.22 -6.52
N CYS A 294 18.97 -23.29 -6.12
CA CYS A 294 19.11 -22.87 -4.73
C CYS A 294 17.84 -22.15 -4.23
N MET A 295 17.32 -21.19 -5.01
CA MET A 295 16.03 -20.54 -4.75
C MET A 295 14.86 -21.55 -4.72
N ALA A 296 14.83 -22.50 -5.65
CA ALA A 296 13.82 -23.56 -5.63
C ALA A 296 13.95 -24.51 -4.43
N TYR A 297 15.16 -24.71 -3.91
CA TYR A 297 15.40 -25.52 -2.73
C TYR A 297 14.98 -24.81 -1.45
N ASP A 298 15.39 -23.54 -1.28
CA ASP A 298 14.98 -22.62 -0.21
C ASP A 298 13.45 -22.57 -0.09
N LEU A 299 12.77 -22.18 -1.18
CA LEU A 299 11.31 -22.16 -1.23
C LEU A 299 10.65 -23.53 -0.99
N SER A 300 11.37 -24.65 -1.11
CA SER A 300 10.84 -26.01 -0.87
C SER A 300 11.09 -26.58 0.54
N GLU A 301 12.05 -26.03 1.30
CA GLU A 301 12.16 -26.37 2.73
C GLU A 301 11.07 -25.64 3.52
N ASP A 302 10.72 -24.41 3.11
CA ASP A 302 9.73 -23.58 3.82
C ASP A 302 8.32 -23.57 3.18
N ALA A 303 8.15 -23.21 1.90
CA ALA A 303 6.84 -22.82 1.36
C ALA A 303 6.16 -23.77 0.34
N LEU A 304 6.92 -24.60 -0.40
CA LEU A 304 6.44 -25.30 -1.61
C LEU A 304 6.64 -26.83 -1.59
N ASP A 305 5.58 -27.62 -1.88
CA ASP A 305 5.66 -29.09 -2.07
C ASP A 305 6.24 -29.48 -3.46
N LEU A 306 7.48 -29.06 -3.72
CA LEU A 306 8.18 -29.33 -4.98
C LEU A 306 8.67 -30.79 -5.05
N ASN A 307 8.00 -31.61 -5.87
CA ASN A 307 8.36 -33.01 -6.11
C ASN A 307 9.60 -33.14 -7.06
N TYR A 308 10.73 -32.57 -6.66
CA TYR A 308 12.05 -32.73 -7.29
C TYR A 308 13.02 -33.51 -6.38
N ASP A 309 14.16 -33.96 -6.92
CA ASP A 309 15.21 -34.68 -6.19
C ASP A 309 16.49 -33.81 -6.24
N PHE A 310 16.50 -32.75 -5.42
CA PHE A 310 17.48 -31.65 -5.51
C PHE A 310 18.94 -32.12 -5.46
N ASP A 311 19.26 -33.15 -4.65
CA ASP A 311 20.58 -33.79 -4.61
C ASP A 311 20.96 -34.45 -5.96
N ASP A 312 20.04 -35.16 -6.62
CA ASP A 312 20.29 -35.79 -7.94
C ASP A 312 20.41 -34.74 -9.05
N ILE A 313 19.76 -33.57 -8.92
CA ILE A 313 19.93 -32.43 -9.84
C ILE A 313 21.29 -31.75 -9.62
N ALA A 314 21.65 -31.41 -8.37
CA ALA A 314 22.93 -30.80 -8.03
C ALA A 314 24.12 -31.66 -8.50
N ALA A 315 24.07 -32.97 -8.27
CA ALA A 315 25.07 -33.93 -8.75
C ALA A 315 25.11 -34.10 -10.29
N GLN A 316 24.09 -33.64 -11.02
CA GLN A 316 24.08 -33.55 -12.48
C GLN A 316 24.61 -32.21 -13.01
N LEU A 317 24.47 -31.12 -12.24
CA LEU A 317 25.08 -29.82 -12.50
C LEU A 317 26.59 -29.79 -12.21
N HIS A 318 27.08 -30.62 -11.28
CA HIS A 318 28.50 -30.74 -10.92
C HIS A 318 29.13 -32.15 -11.11
N PRO A 319 29.14 -32.71 -12.33
CA PRO A 319 29.54 -34.11 -12.58
C PRO A 319 31.05 -34.43 -12.49
N ASP A 320 31.92 -33.44 -12.31
CA ASP A 320 33.39 -33.60 -12.29
C ASP A 320 34.06 -33.26 -10.94
N GLU A 321 33.32 -32.74 -9.95
CA GLU A 321 33.82 -32.42 -8.59
C GLU A 321 33.12 -33.26 -7.50
N ASP A 322 33.49 -33.15 -6.22
CA ASP A 322 32.95 -33.97 -5.12
C ASP A 322 31.63 -33.38 -4.52
N VAL A 323 30.80 -32.71 -5.33
CA VAL A 323 29.51 -32.09 -4.95
C VAL A 323 28.37 -33.12 -5.11
N ASP A 324 28.01 -33.76 -4.00
CA ASP A 324 26.99 -34.84 -3.94
C ASP A 324 25.61 -34.35 -3.40
N THR A 325 25.45 -33.07 -3.00
CA THR A 325 24.20 -32.51 -2.41
C THR A 325 23.91 -31.07 -2.83
N VAL A 326 22.65 -30.62 -2.70
CA VAL A 326 22.24 -29.24 -3.03
C VAL A 326 22.86 -28.18 -2.11
N ASP A 327 22.98 -28.43 -0.79
CA ASP A 327 23.67 -27.51 0.15
C ASP A 327 25.06 -27.11 -0.37
N ALA A 328 25.79 -28.09 -0.91
CA ALA A 328 27.16 -27.93 -1.37
C ALA A 328 27.25 -27.22 -2.74
N LEU A 329 26.19 -27.28 -3.55
CA LEU A 329 26.10 -26.46 -4.76
C LEU A 329 25.91 -24.98 -4.39
N CYS A 330 25.06 -24.70 -3.41
CA CYS A 330 24.78 -23.34 -2.96
C CYS A 330 25.94 -22.75 -2.12
N GLU A 331 26.71 -23.56 -1.38
CA GLU A 331 27.99 -23.13 -0.77
C GLU A 331 29.12 -22.87 -1.81
N GLU A 332 29.16 -23.57 -2.95
CA GLU A 332 30.26 -23.46 -3.93
C GLU A 332 29.96 -22.55 -5.14
N GLY A 333 28.69 -22.24 -5.45
CA GLY A 333 28.26 -21.14 -6.34
C GLY A 333 28.68 -21.25 -7.82
N ILE A 334 29.07 -22.44 -8.28
CA ILE A 334 29.54 -22.73 -9.65
C ILE A 334 28.62 -23.79 -10.29
N VAL A 335 28.56 -23.80 -11.62
CA VAL A 335 27.94 -24.88 -12.42
C VAL A 335 28.94 -25.36 -13.48
N SER A 336 28.95 -26.66 -13.80
CA SER A 336 29.82 -27.20 -14.86
C SER A 336 29.50 -26.58 -16.23
N PRO A 337 30.49 -26.06 -16.98
CA PRO A 337 30.24 -25.54 -18.33
C PRO A 337 29.86 -26.65 -19.33
N ASP A 338 30.33 -27.90 -19.14
CA ASP A 338 30.03 -29.04 -20.00
C ASP A 338 28.87 -29.89 -19.45
N GLY A 339 27.84 -30.17 -20.28
CA GLY A 339 26.67 -30.99 -19.92
C GLY A 339 25.39 -30.69 -20.72
N GLU A 340 24.48 -31.67 -20.82
CA GLU A 340 23.04 -31.41 -21.07
C GLU A 340 22.43 -31.02 -19.72
N LEU A 341 21.57 -29.99 -19.65
CA LEU A 341 20.89 -29.63 -18.39
C LEU A 341 19.92 -30.75 -17.96
N PRO A 342 19.76 -31.01 -16.65
CA PRO A 342 18.68 -31.84 -16.13
C PRO A 342 17.31 -31.16 -16.30
N ASP A 343 16.23 -31.91 -16.08
CA ASP A 343 14.90 -31.33 -15.86
C ASP A 343 14.91 -30.63 -14.48
N MET A 344 14.54 -29.34 -14.41
CA MET A 344 14.60 -28.48 -13.21
C MET A 344 13.29 -27.66 -13.08
N PRO A 345 12.91 -27.21 -11.85
CA PRO A 345 11.79 -26.29 -11.68
C PRO A 345 12.03 -24.97 -12.42
N THR A 346 11.03 -24.48 -13.15
CA THR A 346 11.07 -23.19 -13.86
C THR A 346 10.69 -22.03 -12.93
N ILE A 347 11.05 -20.80 -13.30
CA ILE A 347 10.56 -19.59 -12.59
C ILE A 347 9.02 -19.55 -12.59
N GLU A 348 8.38 -19.93 -13.69
CA GLU A 348 6.92 -20.15 -13.78
C GLU A 348 6.41 -21.15 -12.73
N GLU A 349 7.02 -22.33 -12.59
CA GLU A 349 6.63 -23.33 -11.58
C GLU A 349 6.82 -22.82 -10.13
N LEU A 350 7.83 -21.97 -9.87
CA LEU A 350 8.04 -21.36 -8.55
C LEU A 350 6.99 -20.27 -8.25
N VAL A 351 6.81 -19.32 -9.17
CA VAL A 351 5.93 -18.15 -8.99
C VAL A 351 4.46 -18.57 -8.94
N VAL A 352 4.02 -19.48 -9.81
CA VAL A 352 2.65 -20.05 -9.75
C VAL A 352 2.51 -20.96 -8.54
N GLY A 353 3.56 -21.71 -8.16
CA GLY A 353 3.56 -22.53 -6.94
C GLY A 353 3.34 -21.71 -5.66
N MET A 354 3.94 -20.53 -5.55
CA MET A 354 3.73 -19.62 -4.42
C MET A 354 2.29 -19.10 -4.34
N LEU A 355 1.60 -18.92 -5.48
CA LEU A 355 0.19 -18.54 -5.52
C LEU A 355 -0.75 -19.72 -5.21
N GLU A 356 -0.51 -20.92 -5.74
CA GLU A 356 -1.35 -22.11 -5.47
C GLU A 356 -1.13 -22.71 -4.06
N GLY A 357 0.02 -22.42 -3.41
CA GLY A 357 0.39 -22.96 -2.10
C GLY A 357 -0.19 -22.20 -0.90
N VAL A 358 -0.61 -20.96 -1.10
CA VAL A 358 -1.22 -20.09 -0.07
C VAL A 358 -2.71 -20.38 0.04
N ASP A 359 -3.18 -20.69 1.24
CA ASP A 359 -4.62 -20.64 1.55
C ASP A 359 -5.02 -19.18 1.79
N MET A 360 -6.08 -18.72 1.14
CA MET A 360 -6.58 -17.33 1.26
C MET A 360 -7.75 -17.21 2.26
N GLU A 361 -8.15 -18.32 2.90
CA GLU A 361 -9.10 -18.35 4.02
C GLU A 361 -8.38 -17.94 5.32
N GLY A 362 -8.83 -16.85 5.96
CA GLY A 362 -8.32 -16.35 7.24
C GLY A 362 -9.39 -16.37 8.34
N GLU A 363 -8.99 -16.60 9.59
CA GLU A 363 -9.91 -16.62 10.75
C GLU A 363 -10.08 -15.25 11.41
N ILE A 364 -11.31 -14.73 11.46
CA ILE A 364 -11.68 -13.58 12.30
C ILE A 364 -11.94 -14.08 13.72
N GLN A 365 -11.03 -13.78 14.65
CA GLN A 365 -11.15 -14.19 16.04
C GLN A 365 -12.24 -13.40 16.78
N GLY A 366 -13.24 -14.08 17.32
CA GLY A 366 -14.35 -13.43 18.05
C GLY A 366 -13.99 -12.93 19.46
N HIS A 367 -12.91 -13.45 20.07
CA HIS A 367 -12.59 -13.17 21.47
C HIS A 367 -12.22 -11.71 21.75
N VAL A 368 -11.69 -10.98 20.76
CA VAL A 368 -11.18 -9.62 20.96
C VAL A 368 -12.26 -8.58 21.23
N PHE A 369 -13.47 -8.81 20.70
CA PHE A 369 -14.65 -8.02 21.05
C PHE A 369 -15.01 -8.22 22.53
N ALA A 370 -14.76 -9.44 23.05
CA ALA A 370 -14.95 -9.83 24.43
C ALA A 370 -13.85 -9.27 25.36
N ASP A 371 -12.60 -9.21 24.89
CA ASP A 371 -11.48 -8.57 25.57
C ASP A 371 -11.79 -7.06 25.75
N MET A 372 -12.17 -6.35 24.69
CA MET A 372 -12.57 -4.93 24.78
C MET A 372 -13.81 -4.68 25.64
N ALA A 373 -14.84 -5.53 25.53
CA ALA A 373 -16.03 -5.41 26.37
C ALA A 373 -15.71 -5.59 27.87
N MET A 374 -14.65 -6.32 28.22
CA MET A 374 -14.16 -6.39 29.60
C MET A 374 -13.45 -5.07 30.00
N TYR A 375 -12.60 -4.53 29.12
CA TYR A 375 -11.89 -3.26 29.38
C TYR A 375 -12.81 -2.04 29.51
N GLU A 376 -13.94 -2.01 28.81
CA GLU A 376 -14.96 -0.97 29.02
C GLU A 376 -15.56 -0.99 30.44
N MET A 377 -15.50 -2.13 31.13
CA MET A 377 -16.09 -2.32 32.45
C MET A 377 -15.11 -2.15 33.62
N GLU A 378 -13.83 -2.47 33.42
CA GLU A 378 -12.78 -2.44 34.46
C GLU A 378 -12.04 -1.09 34.52
N ALA A 379 -12.81 -0.02 34.72
CA ALA A 379 -12.40 1.40 34.66
C ALA A 379 -11.39 1.90 35.73
N ASP A 380 -10.56 1.03 36.32
CA ASP A 380 -9.39 1.39 37.15
C ASP A 380 -8.06 0.80 36.58
N LEU A 381 -8.11 0.11 35.42
CA LEU A 381 -6.92 -0.29 34.66
C LEU A 381 -6.29 0.94 33.96
N SER A 382 -4.95 1.06 34.00
CA SER A 382 -4.24 2.01 33.13
C SER A 382 -3.82 1.34 31.82
N GLU A 383 -3.44 2.15 30.82
CA GLU A 383 -2.98 1.69 29.49
C GLU A 383 -1.93 0.55 29.56
N GLY A 384 -1.00 0.61 30.52
CA GLY A 384 0.02 -0.42 30.73
C GLY A 384 -0.40 -1.62 31.60
N ASP A 385 -1.55 -1.55 32.27
CA ASP A 385 -2.18 -2.72 32.91
C ASP A 385 -3.04 -3.46 31.86
N LEU A 386 -3.78 -2.71 31.04
CA LEU A 386 -4.56 -3.20 29.89
C LEU A 386 -3.69 -3.93 28.84
N GLU A 387 -2.49 -3.40 28.55
CA GLU A 387 -1.47 -4.07 27.72
C GLU A 387 -0.85 -5.33 28.37
N SER A 388 -1.01 -5.51 29.69
CA SER A 388 -0.58 -6.70 30.42
C SER A 388 -1.67 -7.78 30.43
N GLU A 389 -2.92 -7.38 30.68
CA GLU A 389 -4.05 -8.31 30.80
C GLU A 389 -4.38 -8.97 29.44
N MET A 390 -4.32 -8.25 28.31
CA MET A 390 -4.48 -8.83 26.96
C MET A 390 -3.48 -9.96 26.67
N ARG A 391 -2.30 -9.94 27.28
CA ARG A 391 -1.23 -10.93 27.03
C ARG A 391 -1.42 -12.22 27.82
N GLU A 392 -2.13 -12.22 28.95
CA GLU A 392 -2.26 -13.42 29.79
C GLU A 392 -3.08 -14.57 29.12
N PRO A 393 -4.23 -14.34 28.44
CA PRO A 393 -4.92 -15.41 27.73
C PRO A 393 -4.20 -15.83 26.43
N LEU A 394 -3.59 -14.86 25.70
CA LEU A 394 -2.82 -15.16 24.48
C LEU A 394 -1.65 -16.12 24.74
N ASN A 395 -0.99 -16.02 25.90
CA ASN A 395 0.11 -16.88 26.34
C ASN A 395 -0.30 -18.36 26.56
N ASP A 396 -1.55 -18.65 26.90
CA ASP A 396 -2.03 -20.05 27.06
C ASP A 396 -2.47 -20.66 25.70
N THR A 397 -2.58 -19.84 24.64
CA THR A 397 -2.55 -20.34 23.25
C THR A 397 -1.11 -20.73 22.90
N SER A 398 -0.92 -21.88 22.23
CA SER A 398 0.43 -22.38 21.90
C SER A 398 1.10 -21.65 20.72
N THR A 399 0.71 -20.41 20.47
CA THR A 399 0.98 -19.64 19.25
C THR A 399 1.65 -18.29 19.56
N PHE A 400 1.48 -17.75 20.77
CA PHE A 400 2.00 -16.42 21.17
C PHE A 400 2.52 -16.43 22.62
N THR A 401 3.65 -17.10 22.87
CA THR A 401 4.12 -17.37 24.24
C THR A 401 4.67 -16.15 25.00
N GLU A 402 4.70 -16.22 26.34
CA GLU A 402 5.31 -15.25 27.26
C GLU A 402 6.73 -14.83 26.82
N GLU A 403 7.55 -15.77 26.33
CA GLU A 403 8.95 -15.55 25.95
C GLU A 403 9.08 -14.76 24.62
N TYR A 404 8.06 -14.81 23.75
CA TYR A 404 7.94 -13.98 22.53
C TYR A 404 7.43 -12.56 22.87
N LEU A 405 6.35 -12.47 23.65
CA LEU A 405 5.71 -11.19 23.96
C LEU A 405 6.54 -10.32 24.92
N GLU A 406 7.33 -10.90 25.84
CA GLU A 406 8.24 -10.13 26.72
C GLU A 406 9.43 -9.52 25.97
N ASP A 407 10.07 -10.20 25.00
CA ASP A 407 11.27 -9.65 24.34
C ASP A 407 10.90 -8.63 23.24
N TYR A 408 9.80 -8.89 22.51
CA TYR A 408 9.28 -8.01 21.46
C TYR A 408 8.85 -6.64 21.98
N TYR A 409 8.01 -6.61 23.03
CA TYR A 409 7.47 -5.36 23.59
C TYR A 409 8.24 -4.83 24.82
N GLY A 410 9.07 -5.63 25.49
CA GLY A 410 9.72 -5.25 26.75
C GLY A 410 10.82 -4.19 26.65
N ASN A 411 11.27 -3.83 25.44
CA ASN A 411 12.32 -2.84 25.20
C ASN A 411 11.78 -1.42 24.97
N SER A 412 11.15 -0.83 26.00
CA SER A 412 10.62 0.54 26.00
C SER A 412 11.69 1.67 25.92
N GLU A 413 12.91 1.38 25.43
CA GLU A 413 13.93 2.39 25.03
C GLU A 413 14.00 2.54 23.47
N ARG A 414 13.26 1.74 22.68
CA ARG A 414 13.34 1.73 21.19
C ARG A 414 12.64 2.94 20.53
N SER A 415 11.54 3.42 21.10
CA SER A 415 10.68 4.48 20.54
C SER A 415 11.22 5.93 20.62
N GLU A 416 12.32 6.20 21.33
CA GLU A 416 12.84 7.59 21.49
C GLU A 416 13.75 8.08 20.32
N ASN A 417 13.90 7.32 19.23
CA ASN A 417 14.89 7.63 18.16
C ASN A 417 14.30 8.06 16.80
N ILE A 418 12.98 8.06 16.60
CA ILE A 418 12.35 8.57 15.37
C ILE A 418 12.21 10.11 15.45
N ASP A 419 13.33 10.84 15.49
CA ASP A 419 13.34 12.31 15.55
C ASP A 419 14.71 12.93 15.11
N GLU A 420 14.69 13.81 14.10
CA GLU A 420 15.78 14.69 13.62
C GLU A 420 17.15 14.08 13.16
N GLU A 421 17.21 13.37 12.02
CA GLU A 421 18.38 13.46 11.10
C GLU A 421 17.92 13.53 9.61
N ASP A 422 18.75 14.08 8.71
CA ASP A 422 18.28 14.85 7.52
C ASP A 422 17.85 14.02 6.27
N HIS A 423 16.66 13.40 6.25
CA HIS A 423 15.98 12.96 5.01
C HIS A 423 14.93 13.99 4.56
N ASP A 424 14.90 14.36 3.27
CA ASP A 424 14.24 15.56 2.72
C ASP A 424 12.86 15.26 2.06
N ASP A 425 12.18 14.18 2.46
CA ASP A 425 10.94 13.67 1.85
C ASP A 425 9.64 14.15 2.54
N GLU A 426 8.58 14.40 1.76
CA GLU A 426 7.24 14.78 2.22
C GLU A 426 6.37 13.55 2.61
N SER A 427 6.79 12.30 2.32
CA SER A 427 6.08 11.06 2.66
C SER A 427 5.97 10.81 4.18
N ILE A 428 7.10 10.64 4.86
CA ILE A 428 7.24 10.35 6.31
C ILE A 428 6.53 11.42 7.14
N ALA A 429 6.58 12.68 6.68
CA ALA A 429 5.91 13.81 7.30
C ALA A 429 4.37 13.68 7.33
N ASN A 430 3.76 12.89 6.44
CA ASN A 430 2.31 12.60 6.47
C ASN A 430 1.98 11.43 7.41
N ILE A 431 2.80 10.38 7.44
CA ILE A 431 2.63 9.22 8.35
C ILE A 431 2.53 9.70 9.81
N GLY A 432 3.42 10.60 10.23
CA GLY A 432 3.38 11.18 11.58
C GLY A 432 2.10 11.98 11.89
N ASN A 433 1.48 12.64 10.89
CA ASN A 433 0.19 13.31 11.07
C ASN A 433 -0.95 12.28 11.20
N ILE A 434 -0.92 11.20 10.42
CA ILE A 434 -1.93 10.13 10.46
C ILE A 434 -1.87 9.38 11.80
N GLN A 435 -0.68 9.11 12.34
CA GLN A 435 -0.52 8.58 13.70
C GLN A 435 -1.14 9.50 14.75
N ASN A 436 -0.93 10.81 14.67
CA ASN A 436 -1.56 11.79 15.60
C ASN A 436 -3.09 11.81 15.48
N ASP A 437 -3.66 11.66 14.27
CA ASP A 437 -5.11 11.60 14.08
C ASP A 437 -5.70 10.24 14.54
N LEU A 438 -4.98 9.12 14.35
CA LEU A 438 -5.35 7.80 14.91
C LEU A 438 -5.29 7.78 16.43
N GLU A 439 -4.23 8.35 17.04
CA GLU A 439 -4.15 8.59 18.49
C GLU A 439 -5.32 9.45 18.97
N SER A 440 -5.68 10.51 18.22
CA SER A 440 -6.81 11.37 18.58
C SER A 440 -8.16 10.65 18.48
N ILE A 441 -8.34 9.67 17.59
CA ILE A 441 -9.55 8.83 17.56
C ILE A 441 -9.53 7.86 18.75
N ARG A 442 -8.39 7.18 18.99
CA ARG A 442 -8.17 6.28 20.14
C ARG A 442 -8.48 6.96 21.48
N GLU A 443 -7.96 8.17 21.70
CA GLU A 443 -8.19 8.97 22.91
C GLU A 443 -9.65 9.49 23.00
N THR A 444 -10.32 9.73 21.86
CA THR A 444 -11.75 10.13 21.84
C THR A 444 -12.68 8.98 22.19
N SER A 445 -12.43 7.76 21.67
CA SER A 445 -13.29 6.59 21.94
C SER A 445 -13.24 6.13 23.40
N ILE A 446 -12.14 6.40 24.11
CA ILE A 446 -11.95 6.02 25.52
C ILE A 446 -12.55 7.07 26.48
N GLU A 447 -12.76 8.34 26.08
CA GLU A 447 -13.25 9.42 26.97
C GLU A 447 -14.75 9.33 27.38
N GLU A 448 -15.58 8.45 26.80
CA GLU A 448 -16.99 8.27 27.20
C GLU A 448 -17.24 7.11 28.19
N VAL A 449 -16.20 6.37 28.62
CA VAL A 449 -16.32 5.16 29.45
C VAL A 449 -16.47 5.47 30.94
N ASP A 450 -17.70 5.34 31.48
CA ASP A 450 -17.98 5.31 32.93
C ASP A 450 -19.28 4.52 33.25
N ASN A 451 -19.59 3.49 32.45
CA ASN A 451 -20.90 2.81 32.48
C ASN A 451 -21.15 2.05 33.80
N THR A 452 -20.12 1.43 34.38
CA THR A 452 -20.26 0.61 35.61
C THR A 452 -20.64 1.42 36.85
N GLU A 453 -20.05 2.61 37.09
CA GLU A 453 -20.43 3.43 38.26
C GLU A 453 -21.89 3.94 38.13
N ASN A 454 -22.31 4.32 36.92
CA ASN A 454 -23.70 4.71 36.64
C ASN A 454 -24.71 3.57 36.90
N ILE A 455 -24.40 2.33 36.48
CA ILE A 455 -25.24 1.15 36.74
C ILE A 455 -25.35 0.91 38.25
N VAL A 456 -24.22 0.87 38.98
CA VAL A 456 -24.22 0.63 40.44
C VAL A 456 -24.92 1.76 41.22
N GLU A 457 -24.78 3.04 40.84
CA GLU A 457 -25.56 4.11 41.47
C GLU A 457 -27.07 3.96 41.24
N SER A 458 -27.49 3.62 40.02
CA SER A 458 -28.92 3.48 39.68
C SER A 458 -29.62 2.34 40.44
N ILE A 459 -28.95 1.19 40.59
CA ILE A 459 -29.47 -0.01 41.27
C ILE A 459 -29.65 0.22 42.78
N TYR A 460 -28.96 1.21 43.37
CA TYR A 460 -29.07 1.55 44.80
C TYR A 460 -29.96 2.77 45.09
N SER A 461 -30.73 3.24 44.10
CA SER A 461 -31.90 4.09 44.32
C SER A 461 -33.04 3.33 45.01
N ILE A 462 -33.83 4.01 45.84
CA ILE A 462 -35.17 3.53 46.25
C ILE A 462 -36.22 4.61 45.98
N ASP A 463 -37.31 4.29 45.28
CA ASP A 463 -38.50 5.15 45.30
C ASP A 463 -39.20 5.01 46.64
N THR A 464 -39.78 6.10 47.15
CA THR A 464 -40.37 6.11 48.49
C THR A 464 -41.83 6.55 48.45
N ARG A 465 -42.72 5.67 48.93
CA ARG A 465 -44.19 5.82 48.78
C ARG A 465 -44.94 5.60 50.09
N ILE A 466 -46.06 6.28 50.28
CA ILE A 466 -46.99 5.98 51.39
C ILE A 466 -47.80 4.73 51.00
N GLY A 467 -47.65 3.65 51.76
CA GLY A 467 -48.33 2.38 51.50
C GLY A 467 -49.85 2.44 51.64
N GLU A 468 -50.56 1.48 51.02
CA GLU A 468 -52.03 1.32 51.22
C GLU A 468 -52.37 0.80 52.64
N GLY A 469 -51.37 0.59 53.49
CA GLY A 469 -51.48 0.26 54.91
C GLY A 469 -52.27 1.29 55.73
N TYR A 470 -53.38 0.81 56.29
CA TYR A 470 -54.15 1.45 57.37
C TYR A 470 -54.90 2.76 57.00
N ASN A 471 -55.18 3.60 57.99
CA ASN A 471 -56.28 4.57 57.95
C ASN A 471 -55.84 5.97 57.52
N SER A 472 -56.42 6.47 56.42
CA SER A 472 -56.29 7.88 56.02
C SER A 472 -56.70 8.84 57.15
N PRO A 473 -56.05 10.01 57.27
CA PRO A 473 -56.28 10.99 58.34
C PRO A 473 -57.76 11.27 58.66
N SER A 474 -58.09 11.14 59.95
CA SER A 474 -59.46 11.09 60.46
C SER A 474 -59.66 12.04 61.65
N LYS A 475 -60.88 12.55 61.82
CA LYS A 475 -61.25 13.50 62.90
C LYS A 475 -62.50 13.04 63.64
N ASP A 476 -62.37 12.72 64.93
CA ASP A 476 -63.45 12.09 65.71
C ASP A 476 -64.41 13.09 66.39
N GLY A 477 -64.89 14.09 65.63
CA GLY A 477 -65.86 15.07 66.14
C GLY A 477 -65.89 16.44 65.44
N PRO A 478 -66.85 17.32 65.81
CA PRO A 478 -66.86 18.70 65.35
C PRO A 478 -65.82 19.52 66.12
N ALA A 479 -64.96 20.26 65.41
CA ALA A 479 -63.92 21.10 66.00
C ALA A 479 -64.46 21.98 67.14
N TYR A 480 -65.31 22.96 66.81
CA TYR A 480 -65.79 23.92 67.80
C TYR A 480 -67.15 23.51 68.41
N PRO A 481 -67.31 23.57 69.73
CA PRO A 481 -68.61 23.40 70.36
C PRO A 481 -69.55 24.54 69.96
N THR A 482 -70.85 24.25 69.81
CA THR A 482 -71.85 25.27 69.47
C THR A 482 -71.85 26.43 70.47
N THR A 483 -71.94 27.67 69.99
CA THR A 483 -71.82 28.89 70.82
C THR A 483 -72.65 28.81 72.12
N PRO A 484 -72.05 29.03 73.31
CA PRO A 484 -72.71 28.82 74.59
C PRO A 484 -73.99 29.64 74.81
N THR A 485 -75.17 29.00 74.79
CA THR A 485 -76.44 29.73 74.96
C THR A 485 -76.63 30.27 76.37
N LEU A 486 -77.00 31.54 76.52
CA LEU A 486 -77.39 32.11 77.82
C LEU A 486 -78.73 31.57 78.32
N ASN A 487 -78.83 31.39 79.64
CA ASN A 487 -80.01 30.84 80.31
C ASN A 487 -81.08 31.95 80.54
N PRO A 488 -82.32 31.83 80.00
CA PRO A 488 -83.37 32.84 80.15
C PRO A 488 -83.86 33.06 81.59
N ASP A 489 -83.66 32.10 82.50
CA ASP A 489 -84.00 32.26 83.92
C ASP A 489 -82.93 33.04 84.72
N GLU A 490 -81.79 33.34 84.10
CA GLU A 490 -80.58 33.87 84.76
C GLU A 490 -80.11 35.23 84.18
N TYR A 491 -80.43 35.52 82.91
CA TYR A 491 -80.09 36.76 82.21
C TYR A 491 -81.30 37.38 81.51
N ASP A 492 -81.36 38.71 81.43
CA ASP A 492 -82.42 39.46 80.73
C ASP A 492 -82.10 39.55 79.23
N ILE A 493 -82.31 38.44 78.51
CA ILE A 493 -81.88 38.25 77.11
C ILE A 493 -82.46 39.29 76.16
N ASP A 494 -83.66 39.84 76.43
CA ASP A 494 -84.29 40.89 75.62
C ASP A 494 -83.44 42.19 75.51
N ASN A 495 -82.45 42.39 76.39
CA ASN A 495 -81.55 43.55 76.41
C ASN A 495 -80.12 43.26 75.92
N LEU A 496 -79.76 42.00 75.63
CA LEU A 496 -78.40 41.59 75.27
C LEU A 496 -78.25 41.40 73.75
N SER A 497 -77.20 41.98 73.16
CA SER A 497 -76.72 41.61 71.83
C SER A 497 -75.57 40.62 71.96
N GLU A 498 -75.68 39.50 71.27
CA GLU A 498 -74.54 38.62 71.00
C GLU A 498 -73.51 39.37 70.14
N MET A 499 -72.23 39.10 70.41
CA MET A 499 -71.09 39.51 69.60
C MET A 499 -70.54 38.28 68.89
N ASP A 500 -69.76 38.47 67.83
CA ASP A 500 -69.09 37.38 67.14
C ASP A 500 -68.24 36.55 68.14
N PRO A 501 -68.44 35.21 68.20
CA PRO A 501 -67.74 34.36 69.16
C PRO A 501 -66.23 34.37 68.89
N THR A 502 -65.43 34.24 69.95
CA THR A 502 -63.98 34.03 69.83
C THR A 502 -63.70 32.54 69.93
N TYR A 503 -63.11 31.99 68.88
CA TYR A 503 -62.61 30.62 68.82
C TYR A 503 -61.16 30.56 69.31
N THR A 504 -60.76 29.44 69.91
CA THR A 504 -59.39 29.15 70.35
C THR A 504 -59.14 27.65 70.25
N SER A 505 -58.13 27.24 69.50
CA SER A 505 -57.50 25.93 69.49
C SER A 505 -56.30 25.88 70.46
N SER A 506 -55.91 24.68 70.86
CA SER A 506 -54.62 24.33 71.47
C SER A 506 -54.48 22.81 71.50
N VAL A 507 -53.28 22.27 71.32
CA VAL A 507 -52.96 20.85 71.62
C VAL A 507 -53.25 20.55 73.10
N GLU A 508 -53.76 19.36 73.43
CA GLU A 508 -53.94 18.88 74.82
C GLU A 508 -53.14 17.60 75.14
N ASP A 509 -52.95 16.71 74.15
CA ASP A 509 -52.02 15.57 74.19
C ASP A 509 -51.56 15.24 72.75
N VAL A 510 -50.36 14.69 72.60
CA VAL A 510 -49.83 14.08 71.36
C VAL A 510 -49.29 12.71 71.74
N VAL A 511 -49.60 11.69 70.94
CA VAL A 511 -49.01 10.36 71.03
C VAL A 511 -48.61 9.95 69.63
N ALA A 512 -47.31 9.79 69.39
CA ALA A 512 -46.77 9.36 68.11
C ALA A 512 -45.79 8.21 68.31
N ASN A 513 -45.81 7.22 67.42
CA ASN A 513 -44.97 6.04 67.50
C ASN A 513 -44.37 5.76 66.11
N ILE A 514 -43.11 5.34 66.07
CA ILE A 514 -42.38 5.04 64.84
C ILE A 514 -41.61 3.72 65.00
N ASN A 515 -41.77 2.78 64.06
CA ASN A 515 -41.14 1.46 64.15
C ASN A 515 -40.57 1.04 62.79
N GLU A 516 -39.31 0.61 62.77
CA GLU A 516 -38.73 -0.02 61.58
C GLU A 516 -39.37 -1.39 61.33
N VAL A 517 -39.84 -1.63 60.10
CA VAL A 517 -40.60 -2.82 59.71
C VAL A 517 -39.65 -3.98 59.44
N GLY A 518 -39.34 -4.72 60.51
CA GLY A 518 -38.46 -5.88 60.51
C GLY A 518 -39.06 -7.17 59.91
N SER A 519 -40.19 -7.10 59.20
CA SER A 519 -40.85 -8.27 58.61
C SER A 519 -41.58 -7.96 57.30
N ASP A 520 -41.23 -8.74 56.28
CA ASP A 520 -41.82 -8.82 54.94
C ASP A 520 -43.36 -8.98 54.95
N ASN A 521 -44.03 -8.21 54.07
CA ASN A 521 -45.49 -8.19 53.88
C ASN A 521 -45.98 -9.11 52.73
N GLY A 522 -45.09 -9.60 51.84
CA GLY A 522 -45.32 -10.79 51.03
C GLY A 522 -45.83 -10.64 49.59
N ASP A 523 -45.48 -9.54 48.90
CA ASP A 523 -45.31 -9.52 47.43
C ASP A 523 -43.80 -9.34 47.11
N SER A 524 -43.38 -8.82 45.94
CA SER A 524 -41.97 -8.84 45.45
C SER A 524 -40.93 -8.27 46.45
N SER A 525 -39.72 -8.85 46.53
CA SER A 525 -38.75 -8.53 47.60
C SER A 525 -37.96 -7.23 47.44
N LEU A 526 -38.31 -6.49 46.40
CA LEU A 526 -37.67 -5.26 45.96
C LEU A 526 -38.62 -4.06 46.18
N GLU A 527 -39.93 -4.30 46.27
CA GLU A 527 -40.80 -3.54 47.18
C GLU A 527 -40.56 -3.97 48.63
N ARG A 528 -40.60 -3.03 49.58
CA ARG A 528 -40.62 -3.36 51.02
C ARG A 528 -41.20 -2.24 51.86
N SER A 529 -42.06 -2.59 52.81
CA SER A 529 -42.42 -1.67 53.90
C SER A 529 -41.24 -1.46 54.86
N LEU A 530 -40.89 -0.19 55.10
CA LEU A 530 -39.69 0.21 55.85
C LEU A 530 -40.03 0.75 57.24
N VAL A 531 -41.07 1.58 57.37
CA VAL A 531 -41.41 2.25 58.64
C VAL A 531 -42.93 2.35 58.87
N ASP A 532 -43.39 1.81 60.01
CA ASP A 532 -44.73 2.00 60.57
C ASP A 532 -44.81 3.38 61.27
N VAL A 533 -45.83 4.19 60.96
CA VAL A 533 -46.08 5.51 61.58
C VAL A 533 -47.51 5.60 62.14
N ASP A 534 -47.64 5.72 63.47
CA ASP A 534 -48.92 5.85 64.20
C ASP A 534 -48.99 7.22 64.90
N ILE A 535 -50.03 8.04 64.64
CA ILE A 535 -50.18 9.40 65.22
C ILE A 535 -51.61 9.66 65.74
N ASP A 536 -51.74 10.01 67.02
CA ASP A 536 -52.94 10.56 67.66
C ASP A 536 -52.66 11.95 68.27
N VAL A 537 -53.49 12.95 67.93
CA VAL A 537 -53.40 14.33 68.46
C VAL A 537 -54.75 14.73 69.07
N GLU A 538 -54.83 14.91 70.39
CA GLU A 538 -56.04 15.45 71.04
C GLU A 538 -56.04 16.98 70.94
N MET A 539 -56.79 17.52 69.98
CA MET A 539 -56.97 18.97 69.83
C MET A 539 -58.10 19.49 70.72
N ARG A 540 -57.79 20.52 71.52
CA ARG A 540 -58.75 21.18 72.42
C ARG A 540 -59.27 22.47 71.81
N TYR A 541 -60.59 22.54 71.65
CA TYR A 541 -61.28 23.67 71.05
C TYR A 541 -62.23 24.36 72.03
N GLY A 542 -62.09 25.69 72.13
CA GLY A 542 -62.93 26.55 72.95
C GLY A 542 -63.75 27.53 72.12
N THR A 543 -65.06 27.59 72.37
CA THR A 543 -65.93 28.62 71.79
C THR A 543 -66.37 29.60 72.87
N THR A 544 -65.82 30.80 72.83
CA THR A 544 -66.09 31.88 73.79
C THR A 544 -67.13 32.86 73.23
N GLY A 545 -68.39 32.65 73.61
CA GLY A 545 -69.47 33.61 73.37
C GLY A 545 -69.34 34.84 74.27
N ARG A 546 -69.70 36.01 73.73
CA ARG A 546 -69.68 37.31 74.44
C ARG A 546 -70.95 38.08 74.13
N TRP A 547 -71.55 38.70 75.14
CA TRP A 547 -72.78 39.48 75.01
C TRP A 547 -72.63 40.86 75.64
N ASN A 548 -73.22 41.86 74.98
CA ASN A 548 -73.15 43.26 75.38
C ASN A 548 -74.55 43.83 75.63
N ASP A 549 -74.73 44.59 76.71
CA ASP A 549 -76.03 45.21 77.04
C ASP A 549 -76.29 46.42 76.12
N THR A 550 -77.37 46.33 75.36
CA THR A 550 -77.81 47.34 74.39
C THR A 550 -78.17 48.70 75.02
N ASN A 551 -78.33 48.76 76.35
CA ASN A 551 -78.63 49.98 77.10
C ASN A 551 -77.38 50.72 77.60
N THR A 552 -76.20 50.08 77.62
CA THR A 552 -74.97 50.65 78.18
C THR A 552 -73.79 50.57 77.21
N ASN A 553 -73.34 51.73 76.72
CA ASN A 553 -72.27 51.86 75.75
C ASN A 553 -70.87 51.69 76.38
N SER A 554 -70.61 50.50 76.92
CA SER A 554 -69.38 50.04 77.60
C SER A 554 -69.05 48.59 77.18
N SER A 555 -67.93 48.04 77.67
CA SER A 555 -67.45 46.68 77.37
C SER A 555 -68.43 45.56 77.76
N PRO A 556 -68.39 44.38 77.10
CA PRO A 556 -69.35 43.29 77.31
C PRO A 556 -69.43 42.80 78.76
N ASP A 557 -70.66 42.71 79.27
CA ASP A 557 -70.98 42.33 80.66
C ASP A 557 -71.09 40.81 80.89
N VAL A 558 -71.21 40.01 79.82
CA VAL A 558 -71.27 38.54 79.92
C VAL A 558 -70.32 37.88 78.94
N THR A 559 -69.57 36.87 79.40
CA THR A 559 -68.70 36.02 78.59
C THR A 559 -68.84 34.58 79.10
N ARG A 560 -68.93 33.62 78.19
CA ARG A 560 -69.05 32.19 78.50
C ARG A 560 -68.26 31.39 77.48
N SER A 561 -67.47 30.44 77.96
CA SER A 561 -66.71 29.50 77.13
C SER A 561 -67.17 28.09 77.48
N ASP A 562 -67.57 27.33 76.47
CA ASP A 562 -67.64 25.87 76.55
C ASP A 562 -66.51 25.30 75.66
N PHE A 563 -66.03 24.10 75.99
CA PHE A 563 -64.90 23.44 75.33
C PHE A 563 -65.29 22.02 74.90
N THR A 564 -64.67 21.53 73.82
CA THR A 564 -64.61 20.10 73.47
C THR A 564 -63.16 19.75 73.17
N THR A 565 -62.81 18.47 73.32
CA THR A 565 -61.66 17.91 72.62
C THR A 565 -62.14 17.20 71.36
N THR A 566 -61.22 16.93 70.44
CA THR A 566 -61.42 16.07 69.27
C THR A 566 -60.08 15.50 68.86
N ASN A 567 -60.00 14.17 68.79
CA ASN A 567 -58.80 13.48 68.32
C ASN A 567 -58.69 13.55 66.80
N TYR A 568 -57.44 13.65 66.37
CA TYR A 568 -56.99 13.45 65.01
C TYR A 568 -56.12 12.22 64.97
N THR A 569 -56.43 11.29 64.07
CA THR A 569 -55.77 9.99 64.00
C THR A 569 -55.33 9.71 62.58
N THR A 570 -54.07 9.32 62.40
CA THR A 570 -53.61 8.62 61.20
C THR A 570 -52.71 7.45 61.58
N SER A 571 -52.57 6.52 60.65
CA SER A 571 -51.74 5.32 60.74
C SER A 571 -51.36 4.99 59.30
N PHE A 572 -50.08 4.96 58.96
CA PHE A 572 -49.60 4.68 57.61
C PHE A 572 -48.23 4.01 57.61
N GLU A 573 -47.94 3.25 56.56
CA GLU A 573 -46.65 2.66 56.27
C GLU A 573 -45.88 3.58 55.30
N LEU A 574 -44.57 3.72 55.48
CA LEU A 574 -43.65 4.22 54.46
C LEU A 574 -42.96 3.01 53.83
N ASP A 575 -43.23 2.80 52.55
CA ASP A 575 -42.69 1.73 51.74
C ASP A 575 -41.56 2.29 50.84
N GLY A 576 -40.56 1.46 50.58
CA GLY A 576 -39.53 1.71 49.58
C GLY A 576 -39.59 0.67 48.46
N GLU A 577 -39.14 1.04 47.27
CA GLU A 577 -39.07 0.20 46.08
C GLU A 577 -37.70 0.42 45.43
N ILE A 578 -36.83 -0.60 45.45
CA ILE A 578 -35.48 -0.50 44.88
C ILE A 578 -35.57 -0.38 43.37
N ALA A 579 -34.76 0.51 42.77
CA ALA A 579 -34.58 0.64 41.32
C ALA A 579 -35.92 0.68 40.54
N PRO A 580 -36.71 1.77 40.68
CA PRO A 580 -38.10 1.86 40.21
C PRO A 580 -38.29 2.33 38.77
N ASP A 581 -37.34 3.10 38.21
CA ASP A 581 -37.39 3.59 36.83
C ASP A 581 -36.95 2.49 35.84
N ILE A 582 -37.31 1.25 36.19
CA ILE A 582 -36.93 0.01 35.52
C ILE A 582 -38.05 -1.20 35.75
N GLU A 583 -39.08 -3.14 33.99
CA GLU A 583 -40.32 -4.04 33.76
C GLU A 583 -40.29 -5.62 33.60
N ILE A 584 -39.90 -6.37 32.53
CA ILE A 584 -38.60 -6.60 31.84
C ILE A 584 -38.67 -6.77 30.31
N THR A 585 -37.54 -6.51 29.63
CA THR A 585 -37.04 -7.37 28.53
C THR A 585 -35.50 -7.49 28.44
N PRO A 586 -34.90 -8.69 28.33
CA PRO A 586 -33.44 -8.86 28.09
C PRO A 586 -32.96 -8.56 26.65
N HIS A 587 -33.84 -8.18 25.72
CA HIS A 587 -33.46 -7.88 24.31
C HIS A 587 -33.92 -6.47 23.87
N SER A 588 -34.24 -5.64 24.85
CA SER A 588 -34.41 -4.19 24.77
C SER A 588 -34.52 -3.73 26.21
N VAL A 589 -33.56 -2.92 26.66
CA VAL A 589 -33.40 -2.44 28.06
C VAL A 589 -34.75 -2.13 28.72
N GLU A 590 -34.80 -2.34 30.05
CA GLU A 590 -35.89 -2.02 31.01
C GLU A 590 -36.35 -3.31 31.79
N HIS A 591 -35.44 -3.96 32.60
CA HIS A 591 -35.49 -4.64 33.96
C HIS A 591 -36.45 -5.75 34.49
N VAL A 592 -36.03 -6.66 35.41
CA VAL A 592 -37.00 -7.38 36.33
C VAL A 592 -36.63 -7.31 37.81
N LEU A 593 -37.63 -6.97 38.62
CA LEU A 593 -37.63 -7.04 40.09
C LEU A 593 -38.87 -7.79 40.64
N ASP A 594 -39.54 -8.55 39.76
CA ASP A 594 -40.95 -8.99 39.87
C ASP A 594 -41.19 -10.29 40.69
N SER A 595 -40.16 -10.84 41.33
CA SER A 595 -40.22 -12.11 42.08
C SER A 595 -39.29 -12.10 43.31
N GLY A 596 -39.73 -12.65 44.45
CA GLY A 596 -39.24 -12.21 45.78
C GLY A 596 -38.55 -13.24 46.71
N GLY A 597 -37.21 -13.18 46.79
CA GLY A 597 -36.50 -12.81 48.04
C GLY A 597 -35.88 -13.83 49.03
N SER A 598 -34.61 -13.54 49.40
CA SER A 598 -34.04 -13.58 50.78
C SER A 598 -33.74 -14.95 51.48
N PRO A 599 -32.83 -15.07 52.49
CA PRO A 599 -31.71 -14.21 52.97
C PRO A 599 -30.36 -14.96 53.25
N ASP A 600 -29.32 -14.19 53.68
CA ASP A 600 -28.02 -14.58 54.33
C ASP A 600 -27.94 -15.98 54.99
N PRO A 601 -26.93 -16.77 54.60
CA PRO A 601 -26.42 -17.86 55.42
C PRO A 601 -24.87 -17.95 55.52
N TYR A 602 -24.24 -17.06 56.31
CA TYR A 602 -22.93 -17.18 57.02
C TYR A 602 -21.69 -16.38 56.51
N VAL A 603 -21.42 -15.28 57.24
CA VAL A 603 -20.08 -14.88 57.76
C VAL A 603 -19.14 -14.12 56.79
N GLY A 604 -19.56 -12.92 56.42
CA GLY A 604 -18.68 -11.74 56.31
C GLY A 604 -18.22 -11.38 54.91
N GLY A 605 -18.80 -10.30 54.36
CA GLY A 605 -18.63 -9.81 53.00
C GLY A 605 -19.95 -9.15 52.59
N SER A 606 -20.47 -9.57 51.44
CA SER A 606 -21.74 -9.25 50.76
C SER A 606 -22.71 -8.28 51.49
N PRO A 607 -22.96 -7.09 50.92
CA PRO A 607 -23.88 -6.11 51.49
C PRO A 607 -25.36 -6.52 51.38
N THR A 608 -26.23 -5.82 52.13
CA THR A 608 -27.69 -6.06 52.12
C THR A 608 -28.46 -4.87 51.58
N ASN A 609 -29.41 -5.13 50.68
CA ASN A 609 -30.14 -4.14 49.87
C ASN A 609 -31.06 -3.17 50.63
N TRP A 610 -31.15 -3.26 51.96
CA TRP A 610 -32.01 -2.41 52.78
C TRP A 610 -31.29 -1.78 54.00
N GLU A 611 -29.95 -1.87 54.12
CA GLU A 611 -29.23 -1.39 55.31
C GLU A 611 -29.07 0.15 55.34
N GLY A 612 -30.03 0.82 55.99
CA GLY A 612 -30.09 2.28 56.10
C GLY A 612 -31.28 2.90 55.38
N ALA A 613 -32.08 2.11 54.65
CA ALA A 613 -33.27 2.59 53.96
C ALA A 613 -34.27 3.27 54.90
N SER A 614 -34.60 2.66 56.05
CA SER A 614 -35.46 3.26 57.09
C SER A 614 -34.98 4.63 57.58
N GLU A 615 -33.66 4.81 57.68
CA GLU A 615 -33.01 6.05 58.10
C GLU A 615 -33.10 7.14 57.01
N ALA A 616 -32.90 6.77 55.75
CA ALA A 616 -32.97 7.68 54.61
C ALA A 616 -34.41 8.12 54.29
N VAL A 617 -35.37 7.19 54.20
CA VAL A 617 -36.78 7.48 53.91
C VAL A 617 -37.42 8.36 55.00
N THR A 618 -37.03 8.19 56.26
CA THR A 618 -37.51 9.06 57.34
C THR A 618 -36.85 10.43 57.35
N GLU A 619 -35.59 10.56 56.93
CA GLU A 619 -34.96 11.87 56.74
C GLU A 619 -35.69 12.68 55.67
N GLU A 620 -36.02 12.08 54.52
CA GLU A 620 -36.74 12.77 53.44
C GLU A 620 -38.19 13.10 53.81
N TYR A 621 -39.02 12.09 54.15
CA TYR A 621 -40.45 12.28 54.40
C TYR A 621 -40.75 13.29 55.53
N PHE A 622 -39.96 13.30 56.60
CA PHE A 622 -40.12 14.22 57.73
C PHE A 622 -39.27 15.51 57.60
N GLY A 623 -38.43 15.63 56.56
CA GLY A 623 -37.46 16.72 56.36
C GLY A 623 -36.38 16.79 57.45
N GLN A 624 -36.16 15.68 58.15
CA GLN A 624 -35.14 15.43 59.17
C GLN A 624 -35.27 14.00 59.69
N ARG A 625 -34.16 13.37 60.09
CA ARG A 625 -34.18 12.07 60.78
C ARG A 625 -35.09 12.06 62.01
N ILE A 626 -35.70 10.90 62.26
CA ILE A 626 -36.54 10.60 63.42
C ILE A 626 -36.11 9.23 63.98
N ASP A 627 -35.11 9.22 64.86
CA ASP A 627 -34.54 7.98 65.41
C ASP A 627 -35.38 7.39 66.58
N SER A 628 -36.49 8.05 67.00
CA SER A 628 -37.33 7.60 68.12
C SER A 628 -38.75 8.22 68.21
N ASP A 629 -39.67 7.50 68.87
CA ASP A 629 -41.05 7.96 69.18
C ASP A 629 -41.08 9.40 69.75
N ALA A 630 -40.17 9.71 70.66
CA ALA A 630 -40.13 10.99 71.37
C ALA A 630 -39.69 12.17 70.48
N GLU A 631 -38.94 11.88 69.40
CA GLU A 631 -38.56 12.88 68.40
C GLU A 631 -39.70 13.10 67.39
N LEU A 632 -40.47 12.04 67.07
CA LEU A 632 -41.73 12.19 66.31
C LEU A 632 -42.78 12.98 67.10
N GLU A 633 -42.93 12.73 68.41
CA GLU A 633 -43.84 13.48 69.28
C GLU A 633 -43.49 14.99 69.31
N GLU A 634 -42.21 15.37 69.45
CA GLU A 634 -41.79 16.79 69.39
C GLU A 634 -41.95 17.39 67.99
N TRP A 635 -41.69 16.61 66.92
CA TRP A 635 -41.90 17.02 65.52
C TRP A 635 -43.37 17.31 65.22
N VAL A 636 -44.31 16.45 65.68
CA VAL A 636 -45.77 16.61 65.52
C VAL A 636 -46.32 17.74 66.42
N GLU A 637 -45.92 17.83 67.70
CA GLU A 637 -46.37 18.91 68.60
C GLU A 637 -46.00 20.29 68.02
N SER A 638 -44.79 20.42 67.45
CA SER A 638 -44.30 21.67 66.88
C SER A 638 -45.12 22.20 65.70
N ARG A 639 -45.81 21.32 64.97
CA ARG A 639 -46.65 21.65 63.79
C ARG A 639 -48.14 21.75 64.12
N SER A 640 -48.62 21.06 65.16
CA SER A 640 -50.05 20.88 65.48
C SER A 640 -50.78 22.10 66.05
N ASP A 641 -50.11 23.24 66.24
CA ASP A 641 -50.53 24.36 67.10
C ASP A 641 -51.90 24.98 66.73
N ASN A 642 -52.40 24.84 65.49
CA ASN A 642 -53.67 25.43 65.02
C ASN A 642 -54.54 24.55 64.10
N ILE A 643 -54.45 23.22 64.16
CA ILE A 643 -55.31 22.31 63.36
C ILE A 643 -56.81 22.60 63.59
N GLU A 644 -57.64 22.81 62.54
CA GLU A 644 -59.10 22.99 62.64
C GLU A 644 -59.95 21.99 61.81
N SER A 645 -59.45 21.56 60.64
CA SER A 645 -60.02 20.63 59.66
C SER A 645 -59.15 19.37 59.49
N VAL A 646 -59.50 18.44 58.61
CA VAL A 646 -58.62 17.28 58.29
C VAL A 646 -57.46 17.73 57.42
N ASP A 647 -57.74 18.63 56.49
CA ASP A 647 -56.80 19.32 55.62
C ASP A 647 -55.65 19.94 56.46
N ASP A 648 -55.97 20.68 57.53
CA ASP A 648 -54.95 21.27 58.45
C ASP A 648 -54.15 20.22 59.25
N PHE A 649 -54.58 18.95 59.29
CA PHE A 649 -53.85 17.84 59.94
C PHE A 649 -52.99 17.07 58.94
N GLU A 650 -53.48 16.90 57.70
CA GLU A 650 -52.66 16.43 56.56
C GLU A 650 -51.46 17.37 56.36
N ASP A 651 -51.68 18.69 56.31
CA ASP A 651 -50.64 19.73 56.28
C ASP A 651 -49.66 19.66 57.48
N ALA A 652 -50.14 19.29 58.68
CA ALA A 652 -49.35 19.30 59.91
C ALA A 652 -48.42 18.08 60.05
N ILE A 653 -48.68 17.00 59.31
CA ILE A 653 -47.92 15.73 59.37
C ILE A 653 -47.29 15.33 58.02
N ASN A 654 -47.27 16.25 57.05
CA ASN A 654 -46.74 16.07 55.70
C ASN A 654 -47.43 14.95 54.88
N PHE A 655 -48.72 14.70 55.12
CA PHE A 655 -49.44 13.56 54.51
C PHE A 655 -49.82 13.80 53.04
N GLU A 656 -48.85 13.67 52.14
CA GLU A 656 -49.05 13.79 50.70
C GLU A 656 -49.32 12.42 50.05
N ARG A 657 -50.54 12.21 49.52
CA ARG A 657 -51.01 10.93 48.93
C ARG A 657 -50.43 10.63 47.53
N GLY A 658 -49.22 11.10 47.31
CA GLY A 658 -48.42 10.99 46.09
C GLY A 658 -46.97 11.37 46.38
N PHE A 659 -46.54 11.21 47.63
CA PHE A 659 -45.13 11.06 47.98
C PHE A 659 -44.59 9.87 47.17
N ASN A 660 -43.60 10.17 46.34
CA ASN A 660 -42.94 9.29 45.38
C ASN A 660 -41.60 9.98 45.09
N GLU A 661 -40.73 10.02 46.09
CA GLU A 661 -39.43 10.69 46.02
C GLU A 661 -38.34 9.62 45.95
N GLU A 662 -37.46 9.74 44.96
CA GLU A 662 -36.28 8.91 44.78
C GLU A 662 -35.25 9.25 45.88
N VAL A 663 -34.83 8.24 46.65
CA VAL A 663 -33.85 8.38 47.73
C VAL A 663 -32.68 7.44 47.43
N GLN A 664 -31.57 8.00 46.96
CA GLN A 664 -30.33 7.22 46.78
C GLN A 664 -29.82 6.67 48.12
N LEU A 665 -29.57 5.36 48.18
CA LEU A 665 -28.87 4.71 49.27
C LEU A 665 -27.39 4.62 48.91
N SER A 666 -26.49 5.27 49.64
CA SER A 666 -25.06 5.01 49.48
C SER A 666 -24.78 3.54 49.83
N PRO A 667 -24.27 2.70 48.91
CA PRO A 667 -23.92 1.33 49.24
C PRO A 667 -22.79 1.38 50.28
N ARG A 668 -22.94 0.66 51.40
CA ARG A 668 -21.91 0.63 52.46
C ARG A 668 -20.61 -0.08 52.06
N SER A 669 -20.63 -0.66 50.87
CA SER A 669 -19.69 -1.59 50.28
C SER A 669 -19.74 -1.47 48.75
N ALA A 670 -19.81 -0.25 48.19
CA ALA A 670 -19.84 -0.03 46.74
C ALA A 670 -18.61 -0.68 46.08
N ASP A 671 -17.43 -0.40 46.65
CA ASP A 671 -16.14 -0.98 46.30
C ASP A 671 -16.19 -2.54 46.32
N GLU A 672 -16.86 -3.15 47.31
CA GLU A 672 -16.96 -4.61 47.45
C GLU A 672 -17.99 -5.22 46.47
N LEU A 673 -19.01 -4.45 46.03
CA LEU A 673 -19.96 -4.86 44.99
C LEU A 673 -19.33 -4.79 43.60
N GLN A 674 -18.62 -3.71 43.30
CA GLN A 674 -17.86 -3.57 42.05
C GLN A 674 -16.83 -4.70 41.94
N THR A 675 -16.17 -5.07 43.06
CA THR A 675 -15.29 -6.24 43.12
C THR A 675 -16.06 -7.55 42.82
N GLU A 676 -17.12 -7.89 43.58
CA GLU A 676 -17.82 -9.17 43.41
C GLU A 676 -18.64 -9.27 42.10
N ILE A 677 -18.87 -8.17 41.37
CA ILE A 677 -19.56 -8.14 40.06
C ILE A 677 -18.56 -8.12 38.89
N VAL A 678 -17.64 -7.15 38.87
CA VAL A 678 -16.69 -6.98 37.74
C VAL A 678 -15.56 -8.00 37.84
N HIS A 679 -14.90 -8.07 38.99
CA HIS A 679 -13.63 -8.78 39.12
C HIS A 679 -13.79 -10.26 39.52
N ASP A 680 -14.86 -10.64 40.23
CA ASP A 680 -15.13 -12.07 40.56
C ASP A 680 -16.12 -12.76 39.59
N ASP A 681 -17.14 -12.08 39.03
CA ASP A 681 -18.17 -12.73 38.19
C ASP A 681 -18.01 -12.46 36.68
N LEU A 682 -17.88 -11.18 36.27
CA LEU A 682 -17.66 -10.85 34.86
C LEU A 682 -16.34 -11.42 34.33
N MET A 683 -15.26 -11.38 35.13
CA MET A 683 -13.99 -12.03 34.75
C MET A 683 -14.15 -13.55 34.56
N ASP A 684 -14.91 -14.23 35.43
CA ASP A 684 -15.23 -15.68 35.32
C ASP A 684 -16.08 -15.97 34.05
N VAL A 685 -16.92 -15.01 33.59
CA VAL A 685 -17.66 -15.11 32.32
C VAL A 685 -16.74 -14.85 31.13
N HIS A 686 -16.03 -13.72 31.13
CA HIS A 686 -15.13 -13.26 30.08
C HIS A 686 -14.12 -14.35 29.69
N LEU A 687 -13.47 -14.99 30.68
CA LEU A 687 -12.52 -16.08 30.45
C LEU A 687 -13.15 -17.32 29.79
N GLU A 688 -14.43 -17.63 30.02
CA GLU A 688 -15.13 -18.72 29.32
C GLU A 688 -15.65 -18.25 27.94
N VAL A 689 -16.05 -16.97 27.78
CA VAL A 689 -16.45 -16.38 26.48
C VAL A 689 -15.29 -16.40 25.47
N VAL A 690 -14.10 -15.98 25.90
CA VAL A 690 -12.85 -16.03 25.12
C VAL A 690 -12.51 -17.45 24.66
N GLN A 691 -12.96 -18.49 25.38
CA GLN A 691 -12.75 -19.91 25.04
C GLN A 691 -13.89 -20.55 24.22
N GLU A 692 -15.12 -20.03 24.29
CA GLU A 692 -16.31 -20.64 23.66
C GLU A 692 -16.81 -19.92 22.40
N ILE A 693 -16.37 -18.68 22.11
CA ILE A 693 -16.76 -17.99 20.87
C ILE A 693 -16.02 -18.58 19.66
N GLU A 694 -16.77 -19.13 18.68
CA GLU A 694 -16.17 -19.66 17.45
C GLU A 694 -15.69 -18.52 16.54
N PRO A 695 -14.52 -18.64 15.88
CA PRO A 695 -14.06 -17.68 14.87
C PRO A 695 -14.86 -17.80 13.58
N VAL A 696 -14.72 -16.81 12.69
CA VAL A 696 -15.33 -16.82 11.34
C VAL A 696 -14.24 -17.04 10.29
N GLU A 697 -14.40 -18.05 9.43
CA GLU A 697 -13.55 -18.26 8.25
C GLU A 697 -13.96 -17.29 7.14
N ALA A 698 -13.05 -16.46 6.62
CA ALA A 698 -13.32 -15.48 5.56
C ALA A 698 -12.19 -15.43 4.51
N ASP A 699 -12.54 -15.36 3.23
CA ASP A 699 -11.58 -15.21 2.13
C ASP A 699 -11.05 -13.75 2.07
N ILE A 700 -9.74 -13.56 1.87
CA ILE A 700 -9.11 -12.23 1.93
C ILE A 700 -9.51 -11.30 0.77
N MET A 701 -9.91 -11.85 -0.38
CA MET A 701 -10.54 -11.07 -1.45
C MET A 701 -12.01 -10.76 -1.13
N GLU A 702 -12.72 -11.60 -0.38
CA GLU A 702 -14.03 -11.24 0.21
C GLU A 702 -13.88 -10.11 1.24
N MET A 703 -12.85 -10.17 2.09
CA MET A 703 -12.47 -9.10 3.03
C MET A 703 -12.11 -7.77 2.32
N LEU A 704 -11.66 -7.79 1.06
CA LEU A 704 -11.42 -6.57 0.28
C LEU A 704 -12.62 -6.10 -0.55
N THR A 705 -13.51 -6.99 -1.01
CA THR A 705 -14.48 -6.69 -2.08
C THR A 705 -15.96 -6.91 -1.75
N ALA A 706 -16.31 -7.46 -0.58
CA ALA A 706 -17.70 -7.75 -0.23
C ALA A 706 -18.58 -6.50 -0.02
N GLU A 707 -19.83 -6.52 -0.51
CA GLU A 707 -20.84 -5.46 -0.27
C GLU A 707 -21.43 -5.47 1.17
N GLU A 708 -21.13 -6.50 1.98
CA GLU A 708 -21.65 -6.77 3.33
C GLU A 708 -20.52 -7.46 4.10
N SER A 709 -20.21 -7.04 5.34
CA SER A 709 -18.97 -7.48 6.00
C SER A 709 -19.04 -8.93 6.52
N PRO A 710 -18.01 -9.79 6.30
CA PRO A 710 -17.98 -11.14 6.88
C PRO A 710 -17.95 -11.13 8.41
N MET A 711 -17.49 -10.03 9.02
CA MET A 711 -17.47 -9.83 10.47
C MET A 711 -18.87 -9.92 11.11
N ARG A 712 -19.94 -9.69 10.35
CA ARG A 712 -21.33 -9.79 10.86
C ARG A 712 -21.73 -11.22 11.22
N GLU A 713 -21.03 -12.26 10.76
CA GLU A 713 -21.28 -13.63 11.21
C GLU A 713 -20.86 -13.83 12.69
N ILE A 714 -19.95 -12.98 13.21
CA ILE A 714 -19.60 -12.97 14.64
C ILE A 714 -20.82 -12.60 15.51
N GLU A 715 -21.78 -11.79 14.99
CA GLU A 715 -23.04 -11.51 15.70
C GLU A 715 -23.80 -12.81 16.04
N GLU A 716 -23.85 -13.81 15.15
CA GLU A 716 -24.52 -15.10 15.43
C GLU A 716 -23.74 -15.94 16.46
N ASN A 717 -22.40 -15.85 16.47
CA ASN A 717 -21.54 -16.57 17.41
C ASN A 717 -21.60 -15.96 18.83
N ILE A 718 -21.63 -14.63 18.95
CA ILE A 718 -21.90 -13.92 20.21
C ILE A 718 -23.25 -14.36 20.77
N GLU A 719 -24.30 -14.45 19.94
CA GLU A 719 -25.63 -14.89 20.41
C GLU A 719 -25.63 -16.36 20.90
N GLU A 720 -24.78 -17.27 20.40
CA GLU A 720 -24.67 -18.64 20.98
C GLU A 720 -24.03 -18.62 22.38
N VAL A 721 -23.00 -17.78 22.60
CA VAL A 721 -22.35 -17.68 23.92
C VAL A 721 -23.19 -16.87 24.93
N GLU A 722 -23.75 -15.72 24.54
CA GLU A 722 -24.59 -14.86 25.38
C GLU A 722 -25.69 -15.66 26.08
N ARG A 723 -26.43 -16.48 25.32
CA ARG A 723 -27.55 -17.30 25.79
C ARG A 723 -27.16 -18.36 26.86
N GLN A 724 -25.86 -18.55 27.13
CA GLN A 724 -25.38 -19.40 28.22
C GLN A 724 -25.16 -18.65 29.54
N TYR A 725 -24.74 -17.38 29.47
CA TYR A 725 -24.32 -16.57 30.63
C TYR A 725 -25.36 -15.50 31.03
N VAL A 726 -26.07 -14.93 30.05
CA VAL A 726 -27.24 -14.08 30.23
C VAL A 726 -28.48 -14.96 30.23
N THR A 727 -29.31 -14.86 31.26
CA THR A 727 -30.48 -15.73 31.42
C THR A 727 -31.79 -14.99 31.18
N GLU A 728 -32.65 -15.50 30.28
CA GLU A 728 -34.00 -14.97 29.97
C GLU A 728 -35.02 -15.09 31.15
N THR A 729 -34.59 -15.02 32.42
CA THR A 729 -35.45 -15.39 33.56
C THR A 729 -35.96 -14.22 34.38
N ASP A 730 -37.29 -14.11 34.46
CA ASP A 730 -38.02 -13.14 35.29
C ASP A 730 -37.95 -13.43 36.83
N ASP A 731 -36.87 -14.03 37.35
CA ASP A 731 -36.82 -14.68 38.68
C ASP A 731 -35.47 -14.46 39.44
N PHE A 732 -35.06 -13.22 39.70
CA PHE A 732 -33.82 -12.90 40.46
C PHE A 732 -34.04 -12.76 41.98
N GLU A 733 -33.18 -13.39 42.82
CA GLU A 733 -33.39 -13.48 44.28
C GLU A 733 -33.02 -12.19 45.07
N ASN A 734 -32.23 -11.28 44.50
CA ASN A 734 -31.66 -10.10 45.16
C ASN A 734 -31.03 -9.10 44.16
N ALA A 735 -30.87 -7.83 44.56
CA ALA A 735 -30.33 -6.76 43.70
C ALA A 735 -28.88 -7.00 43.18
N PRO A 736 -27.91 -7.52 43.96
CA PRO A 736 -26.61 -7.91 43.42
C PRO A 736 -26.70 -8.90 42.25
N ALA A 737 -27.57 -9.91 42.33
CA ALA A 737 -27.78 -10.86 41.22
C ALA A 737 -28.44 -10.24 39.97
N VAL A 738 -29.17 -9.12 40.13
CA VAL A 738 -29.65 -8.31 39.00
C VAL A 738 -28.48 -7.52 38.40
N ALA A 739 -27.70 -6.82 39.22
CA ALA A 739 -26.52 -6.07 38.80
C ALA A 739 -25.50 -6.94 38.05
N THR A 740 -25.26 -8.18 38.51
CA THR A 740 -24.45 -9.17 37.80
C THR A 740 -24.98 -9.47 36.39
N MET A 741 -26.28 -9.68 36.24
CA MET A 741 -26.89 -10.01 34.94
C MET A 741 -27.02 -8.80 34.01
N GLU A 742 -27.21 -7.60 34.56
CA GLU A 742 -27.20 -6.34 33.82
C GLU A 742 -25.78 -6.02 33.32
N ALA A 743 -24.75 -6.21 34.16
CA ALA A 743 -23.36 -6.06 33.74
C ALA A 743 -22.99 -7.08 32.65
N ARG A 744 -23.38 -8.37 32.79
CA ARG A 744 -23.25 -9.36 31.71
C ARG A 744 -23.98 -8.97 30.42
N GLN A 745 -25.18 -8.37 30.51
CA GLN A 745 -25.91 -7.92 29.32
C GLN A 745 -25.19 -6.76 28.63
N VAL A 746 -24.70 -5.77 29.38
CA VAL A 746 -23.94 -4.65 28.82
C VAL A 746 -22.64 -5.15 28.19
N TYR A 747 -21.99 -6.17 28.78
CA TYR A 747 -20.78 -6.79 28.22
C TYR A 747 -21.02 -7.36 26.82
N PHE A 748 -22.04 -8.20 26.63
CA PHE A 748 -22.39 -8.71 25.30
C PHE A 748 -22.91 -7.59 24.36
N ASN A 749 -23.58 -6.56 24.89
CA ASN A 749 -23.97 -5.40 24.08
C ASN A 749 -22.76 -4.64 23.52
N SER A 750 -21.73 -4.38 24.33
CA SER A 750 -20.48 -3.76 23.88
C SER A 750 -19.81 -4.62 22.79
N MET A 751 -19.81 -5.96 22.93
CA MET A 751 -19.33 -6.85 21.86
C MET A 751 -20.11 -6.66 20.54
N TYR A 752 -21.44 -6.55 20.58
CA TYR A 752 -22.26 -6.32 19.38
C TYR A 752 -22.04 -4.93 18.76
N ASP A 753 -22.02 -3.86 19.58
CA ASP A 753 -21.83 -2.49 19.10
C ASP A 753 -20.43 -2.32 18.46
N TYR A 754 -19.41 -2.98 19.02
CA TYR A 754 -18.06 -3.07 18.44
C TYR A 754 -18.02 -3.84 17.11
N VAL A 755 -18.74 -4.95 16.97
CA VAL A 755 -18.84 -5.68 15.69
C VAL A 755 -19.56 -4.85 14.62
N ASP A 756 -20.66 -4.15 14.95
CA ASP A 756 -21.36 -3.30 13.98
C ASP A 756 -20.53 -2.08 13.56
N GLU A 757 -19.75 -1.46 14.47
CA GLU A 757 -18.84 -0.36 14.09
C GLU A 757 -17.77 -0.84 13.10
N LEU A 758 -17.07 -1.94 13.41
CA LEU A 758 -16.01 -2.46 12.54
C LEU A 758 -16.56 -2.94 11.19
N ALA A 759 -17.67 -3.69 11.18
CA ALA A 759 -18.36 -4.13 9.97
C ALA A 759 -18.82 -2.93 9.12
N THR A 760 -19.37 -1.88 9.75
CA THR A 760 -19.78 -0.64 9.07
C THR A 760 -18.58 0.15 8.53
N HIS A 761 -17.40 0.06 9.16
CA HIS A 761 -16.17 0.66 8.63
C HIS A 761 -15.68 -0.11 7.40
N HIS A 762 -15.59 -1.44 7.48
CA HIS A 762 -15.25 -2.33 6.37
C HIS A 762 -16.14 -2.07 5.14
N GLU A 763 -17.46 -2.04 5.31
CA GLU A 763 -18.45 -1.79 4.24
C GLU A 763 -18.28 -0.42 3.55
N GLN A 764 -17.73 0.58 4.24
CA GLN A 764 -17.44 1.91 3.66
C GLN A 764 -16.17 1.91 2.80
N ILE A 765 -15.22 1.01 3.08
CA ILE A 765 -13.98 0.87 2.31
C ILE A 765 -14.23 0.01 1.08
N SER A 766 -14.78 -1.21 1.25
CA SER A 766 -15.03 -2.15 0.15
C SER A 766 -15.95 -1.60 -0.95
N THR A 767 -16.93 -0.76 -0.58
CA THR A 767 -17.85 -0.13 -1.54
C THR A 767 -17.29 1.14 -2.22
N GLY A 768 -16.01 1.47 -2.00
CA GLY A 768 -15.32 2.60 -2.63
C GLY A 768 -15.76 3.97 -2.10
N GLY A 769 -16.06 4.07 -0.80
CA GLY A 769 -16.63 5.26 -0.18
C GLY A 769 -15.64 6.17 0.57
N GLY A 770 -14.48 5.66 0.97
CA GLY A 770 -13.53 6.36 1.85
C GLY A 770 -12.40 7.10 1.11
N ASN A 771 -12.10 8.34 1.54
CA ASN A 771 -10.92 9.08 1.07
C ASN A 771 -9.61 8.62 1.76
N LEU A 772 -9.64 7.54 2.56
CA LEU A 772 -8.52 7.11 3.41
C LEU A 772 -7.23 6.88 2.61
N ILE A 773 -7.32 6.25 1.44
CA ILE A 773 -6.19 5.98 0.54
C ILE A 773 -5.72 7.25 -0.19
N ASP A 774 -6.65 8.16 -0.48
CA ASP A 774 -6.42 9.46 -1.15
C ASP A 774 -5.68 10.45 -0.22
N ASP A 775 -5.97 10.40 1.09
CA ASP A 775 -5.27 11.12 2.15
C ASP A 775 -3.96 10.41 2.59
N LEU A 776 -3.92 9.06 2.62
CA LEU A 776 -2.73 8.26 2.97
C LEU A 776 -1.54 8.55 2.06
N LEU A 777 -1.75 8.47 0.74
CA LEU A 777 -0.69 8.66 -0.26
C LEU A 777 -0.47 10.14 -0.61
N GLY A 778 -0.79 11.04 0.33
CA GLY A 778 -0.32 12.44 0.40
C GLY A 778 -0.73 13.36 -0.75
N GLY A 779 -1.65 12.95 -1.63
CA GLY A 779 -1.94 13.67 -2.88
C GLY A 779 -0.78 13.68 -3.88
N MET A 780 0.17 12.74 -3.76
CA MET A 780 1.28 12.52 -4.70
C MET A 780 0.76 12.13 -6.10
N LEU A 781 -0.38 11.44 -6.15
CA LEU A 781 -0.94 10.78 -7.32
C LEU A 781 -2.43 11.14 -7.49
N ASP A 782 -2.72 12.05 -8.43
CA ASP A 782 -4.04 12.68 -8.70
C ASP A 782 -5.14 11.68 -9.22
N SER A 783 -4.93 10.36 -9.09
CA SER A 783 -5.75 9.29 -9.69
C SER A 783 -5.61 7.90 -8.99
N ALA A 784 -5.98 7.80 -7.71
CA ALA A 784 -5.97 6.55 -6.94
C ALA A 784 -6.78 5.36 -7.54
N ASN A 785 -7.66 5.62 -8.51
CA ASN A 785 -8.45 4.58 -9.19
C ASN A 785 -7.58 3.64 -10.07
N ASP A 786 -6.41 4.10 -10.53
CA ASP A 786 -5.61 3.36 -11.51
C ASP A 786 -4.45 2.57 -10.85
N LEU A 787 -3.96 2.99 -9.67
CA LEU A 787 -2.82 2.35 -8.98
C LEU A 787 -3.19 1.25 -7.97
N ILE A 788 -4.44 1.16 -7.49
CA ILE A 788 -4.92 -0.07 -6.83
C ILE A 788 -5.65 -0.97 -7.84
N GLY A 789 -6.31 -0.37 -8.84
CA GLY A 789 -6.87 -1.09 -9.97
C GLY A 789 -5.82 -1.91 -10.72
N GLY A 790 -4.77 -1.27 -11.24
CA GLY A 790 -3.73 -1.92 -12.05
C GLY A 790 -3.09 -3.16 -11.40
N PRO A 791 -2.53 -3.08 -10.17
CA PRO A 791 -1.88 -4.21 -9.52
C PRO A 791 -2.84 -5.28 -9.00
N MET A 792 -4.07 -4.93 -8.58
CA MET A 792 -5.06 -5.94 -8.19
C MET A 792 -5.72 -6.61 -9.41
N ASP A 793 -5.91 -5.88 -10.52
CA ASP A 793 -6.29 -6.46 -11.82
C ASP A 793 -5.16 -7.37 -12.35
N LEU A 794 -3.89 -6.98 -12.18
CA LEU A 794 -2.72 -7.83 -12.50
C LEU A 794 -2.70 -9.08 -11.60
N LEU A 795 -2.99 -8.96 -10.30
CA LEU A 795 -3.11 -10.09 -9.39
C LEU A 795 -4.28 -11.02 -9.77
N ASP A 796 -5.45 -10.50 -10.14
CA ASP A 796 -6.59 -11.31 -10.66
C ASP A 796 -6.24 -11.97 -12.00
N GLU A 797 -5.47 -11.31 -12.88
CA GLU A 797 -5.00 -11.88 -14.14
C GLU A 797 -3.93 -12.97 -13.93
N MET A 798 -3.09 -12.86 -12.88
CA MET A 798 -2.12 -13.88 -12.49
C MET A 798 -2.77 -15.06 -11.73
N LEU A 799 -3.73 -14.81 -10.83
CA LEU A 799 -4.52 -15.86 -10.17
C LEU A 799 -5.48 -16.56 -11.14
N GLY A 800 -5.98 -15.86 -12.16
CA GLY A 800 -6.88 -16.40 -13.17
C GLY A 800 -6.20 -17.04 -14.38
N SER A 801 -4.96 -16.64 -14.69
CA SER A 801 -4.26 -16.99 -15.94
C SER A 801 -2.72 -16.88 -15.89
N GLY A 802 -2.09 -16.98 -14.71
CA GLY A 802 -0.63 -16.79 -14.53
C GLY A 802 0.27 -17.61 -15.44
N GLU A 803 -0.05 -18.89 -15.70
CA GLU A 803 0.66 -19.71 -16.71
C GLU A 803 0.68 -19.01 -18.10
N GLU A 804 -0.39 -18.33 -18.50
CA GLU A 804 -0.53 -17.66 -19.81
C GLU A 804 0.04 -16.22 -19.80
N LEU A 805 0.45 -15.68 -18.63
CA LEU A 805 1.21 -14.42 -18.49
C LEU A 805 2.73 -14.61 -18.36
N LEU A 806 3.17 -15.75 -17.81
CA LEU A 806 4.59 -16.10 -17.66
C LEU A 806 5.13 -16.95 -18.82
N GLN A 807 4.26 -17.53 -19.65
CA GLN A 807 4.67 -18.06 -20.96
C GLN A 807 5.12 -16.93 -21.88
N ASP A 808 6.38 -17.00 -22.34
CA ASP A 808 6.86 -16.19 -23.47
C ASP A 808 5.87 -16.28 -24.65
N GLU A 809 5.26 -15.16 -25.05
CA GLU A 809 4.76 -14.98 -26.42
C GLU A 809 5.98 -14.85 -27.35
N GLY A 810 6.70 -15.96 -27.51
CA GLY A 810 8.08 -16.07 -27.99
C GLY A 810 8.49 -15.00 -28.98
N GLY A 811 9.45 -14.18 -28.55
CA GLY A 811 9.65 -12.80 -28.97
C GLY A 811 9.75 -12.56 -30.48
N SER A 812 9.63 -11.28 -30.82
CA SER A 812 9.72 -10.70 -32.17
C SER A 812 10.52 -11.58 -33.14
N GLU A 813 9.85 -12.18 -34.14
CA GLU A 813 10.54 -12.80 -35.28
C GLU A 813 11.21 -11.63 -36.03
N VAL A 814 12.44 -11.27 -35.60
CA VAL A 814 13.21 -10.10 -36.05
C VAL A 814 13.05 -9.99 -37.55
N ASP A 815 12.66 -8.81 -38.03
CA ASP A 815 12.07 -8.62 -39.37
C ASP A 815 13.19 -8.61 -40.45
N THR A 816 13.99 -9.68 -40.48
CA THR A 816 15.30 -9.75 -41.13
C THR A 816 15.20 -9.30 -42.60
N PRO A 817 16.06 -8.39 -43.07
CA PRO A 817 15.93 -7.79 -44.39
C PRO A 817 15.65 -8.78 -45.53
N ASP A 818 14.62 -8.48 -46.35
CA ASP A 818 14.13 -9.31 -47.47
C ASP A 818 15.24 -9.47 -48.55
N VAL A 819 16.27 -8.61 -48.47
CA VAL A 819 17.54 -8.65 -49.22
C VAL A 819 18.56 -9.64 -48.65
N LEU A 820 18.75 -9.73 -47.33
CA LEU A 820 19.88 -10.43 -46.70
C LEU A 820 19.66 -11.95 -46.57
N ASN A 821 18.42 -12.39 -46.30
CA ASN A 821 17.95 -13.80 -46.31
C ASN A 821 18.68 -14.76 -45.35
N ASP A 822 17.97 -15.24 -44.32
CA ASP A 822 18.49 -16.14 -43.26
C ASP A 822 19.62 -15.48 -42.43
N VAL A 823 19.40 -14.26 -41.92
CA VAL A 823 20.26 -13.66 -40.88
C VAL A 823 20.01 -14.38 -39.55
N HIS A 824 21.07 -14.75 -38.83
CA HIS A 824 21.01 -15.17 -37.43
C HIS A 824 21.68 -14.10 -36.58
N ILE A 825 21.04 -13.74 -35.47
CA ILE A 825 21.63 -12.99 -34.37
C ILE A 825 22.04 -14.00 -33.29
N ASP A 826 23.22 -13.82 -32.71
CA ASP A 826 23.73 -14.49 -31.51
C ASP A 826 24.10 -13.40 -30.48
N VAL A 827 23.76 -13.58 -29.19
CA VAL A 827 24.06 -12.62 -28.09
C VAL A 827 25.08 -13.23 -27.11
N ASP A 828 26.08 -12.47 -26.68
CA ASP A 828 27.07 -12.82 -25.66
C ASP A 828 27.19 -11.66 -24.66
N GLY A 829 26.54 -11.81 -23.50
CA GLY A 829 26.62 -10.87 -22.39
C GLY A 829 27.73 -11.30 -21.43
N SER A 830 28.64 -10.40 -21.08
CA SER A 830 29.75 -10.67 -20.17
C SER A 830 29.74 -9.73 -18.96
N PRO A 831 29.56 -10.22 -17.72
CA PRO A 831 29.21 -11.60 -17.38
C PRO A 831 27.79 -11.98 -17.81
N THR A 832 27.57 -13.24 -18.19
CA THR A 832 26.23 -13.70 -18.60
C THR A 832 25.23 -13.64 -17.45
N TYR A 833 25.70 -13.84 -16.22
CA TYR A 833 24.92 -13.73 -14.99
C TYR A 833 25.48 -12.61 -14.13
N HIS A 834 24.62 -11.68 -13.75
CA HIS A 834 24.95 -10.56 -12.90
C HIS A 834 24.61 -10.94 -11.45
N SER A 835 25.60 -10.96 -10.56
CA SER A 835 25.40 -11.22 -9.14
C SER A 835 25.65 -9.98 -8.29
N SER A 836 24.73 -9.77 -7.35
CA SER A 836 24.77 -8.81 -6.24
C SER A 836 25.65 -9.28 -5.07
N GLN A 837 25.93 -10.58 -4.98
CA GLN A 837 26.67 -11.19 -3.88
C GLN A 837 28.19 -11.19 -4.05
N ARG A 838 28.71 -11.08 -5.28
CA ARG A 838 30.16 -11.19 -5.51
C ARG A 838 30.63 -10.46 -6.77
N THR A 839 31.79 -9.80 -6.65
CA THR A 839 32.51 -9.31 -7.81
C THR A 839 33.02 -10.44 -8.71
N VAL A 840 33.27 -10.10 -9.97
CA VAL A 840 34.00 -10.91 -10.94
C VAL A 840 35.34 -10.26 -11.27
N ASN A 841 36.34 -11.08 -11.57
CA ASN A 841 37.66 -10.62 -12.03
C ASN A 841 38.04 -11.27 -13.36
N GLN A 842 39.13 -10.80 -13.97
CA GLN A 842 39.59 -11.22 -15.29
C GLN A 842 39.96 -12.73 -15.43
N THR A 843 40.05 -13.48 -14.32
CA THR A 843 40.21 -14.94 -14.34
C THR A 843 38.91 -15.66 -14.63
N ASP A 844 37.80 -15.15 -14.09
CA ASP A 844 36.48 -15.76 -14.13
C ASP A 844 35.69 -15.24 -15.33
N VAL A 845 35.80 -13.93 -15.60
CA VAL A 845 35.15 -13.23 -16.71
C VAL A 845 36.25 -12.52 -17.53
N PRO A 846 36.73 -13.10 -18.65
CA PRO A 846 37.84 -12.56 -19.44
C PRO A 846 37.61 -11.16 -20.05
N ALA A 847 36.39 -10.64 -19.96
CA ALA A 847 36.01 -9.29 -20.38
C ALA A 847 36.36 -8.19 -19.36
N VAL A 848 36.46 -8.48 -18.04
CA VAL A 848 36.71 -7.46 -16.99
C VAL A 848 37.96 -6.61 -17.27
N ARG A 849 37.80 -5.27 -17.29
CA ARG A 849 38.86 -4.25 -17.44
C ARG A 849 38.70 -3.19 -16.35
N GLY A 850 39.70 -2.31 -16.20
CA GLY A 850 39.52 -1.06 -15.46
C GLY A 850 38.84 0.01 -16.32
N GLU A 851 38.33 1.05 -15.67
CA GLU A 851 37.73 2.27 -16.28
C GLU A 851 38.54 2.75 -17.51
N GLY A 852 37.92 2.71 -18.68
CA GLY A 852 38.50 3.10 -19.98
C GLY A 852 39.60 2.18 -20.55
N GLU A 853 39.96 1.05 -19.91
CA GLU A 853 41.10 0.21 -20.32
C GLU A 853 40.77 -0.77 -21.46
N GLY A 854 41.35 -0.54 -22.65
CA GLY A 854 41.09 -1.38 -23.82
C GLY A 854 41.61 -2.84 -23.76
N PRO A 855 41.24 -3.72 -24.71
CA PRO A 855 41.48 -5.18 -24.67
C PRO A 855 42.93 -5.69 -24.64
N LEU A 856 43.94 -4.81 -24.63
CA LEU A 856 45.36 -5.15 -24.51
C LEU A 856 45.95 -4.88 -23.12
N ASP A 857 45.22 -4.14 -22.28
CA ASP A 857 45.59 -3.81 -20.92
C ASP A 857 44.91 -4.81 -19.96
N ILE A 858 45.70 -5.24 -18.97
CA ILE A 858 45.51 -6.50 -18.25
C ILE A 858 46.05 -6.31 -16.83
N ASP A 859 45.15 -6.06 -15.88
CA ASP A 859 45.44 -6.17 -14.46
C ASP A 859 44.69 -7.37 -13.85
N GLU A 860 45.45 -8.29 -13.26
CA GLU A 860 44.94 -9.50 -12.57
C GLU A 860 44.34 -9.19 -11.18
N ASN A 861 44.19 -7.90 -10.84
CA ASN A 861 43.66 -7.40 -9.56
C ASN A 861 42.43 -6.50 -9.73
N THR A 862 41.88 -6.34 -10.94
CA THR A 862 40.62 -5.61 -11.16
C THR A 862 39.44 -6.50 -10.78
N GLU A 863 38.60 -5.98 -9.89
CA GLU A 863 37.32 -6.54 -9.47
C GLU A 863 36.20 -5.63 -10.00
N PHE A 864 35.08 -6.24 -10.38
CA PHE A 864 33.93 -5.61 -11.03
C PHE A 864 32.64 -6.16 -10.43
N ALA A 865 31.70 -5.30 -10.03
CA ALA A 865 30.37 -5.72 -9.57
C ALA A 865 29.37 -5.58 -10.73
N PRO A 866 28.72 -6.66 -11.17
CA PRO A 866 27.79 -6.60 -12.29
C PRO A 866 26.35 -6.25 -11.90
N MET A 867 26.01 -6.31 -10.61
CA MET A 867 24.71 -5.90 -10.08
C MET A 867 24.85 -5.36 -8.67
N GLY A 868 24.05 -4.34 -8.38
CA GLY A 868 23.70 -3.87 -7.04
C GLY A 868 22.20 -4.06 -6.86
N ALA A 869 21.79 -4.52 -5.69
CA ALA A 869 20.41 -4.58 -5.28
C ALA A 869 20.24 -3.91 -3.91
N ALA A 870 19.11 -3.23 -3.72
CA ALA A 870 18.63 -2.73 -2.43
C ALA A 870 17.14 -3.04 -2.28
N TYR A 871 16.71 -3.07 -1.02
CA TYR A 871 15.34 -3.35 -0.61
C TYR A 871 15.03 -2.52 0.62
N GLU A 872 13.85 -1.89 0.65
CA GLU A 872 13.32 -1.15 1.80
C GLU A 872 11.87 -1.56 2.07
N ASN A 873 11.55 -1.90 3.33
CA ASN A 873 10.17 -1.93 3.79
C ASN A 873 9.66 -0.51 4.11
N GLN A 874 9.21 0.23 3.09
CA GLN A 874 8.63 1.58 3.23
C GLN A 874 7.47 1.63 4.25
N VAL A 875 6.80 0.49 4.51
CA VAL A 875 5.67 0.37 5.44
C VAL A 875 6.04 -0.55 6.63
N GLY A 876 7.20 -0.30 7.22
CA GLY A 876 7.69 -0.94 8.44
C GLY A 876 6.91 -0.57 9.72
N PHE A 877 7.29 -1.22 10.83
CA PHE A 877 6.59 -1.25 12.12
C PHE A 877 5.93 0.07 12.59
N PRO A 878 4.62 0.06 12.96
CA PRO A 878 3.61 -0.93 12.61
C PRO A 878 3.07 -0.65 11.20
N GLY A 879 3.04 -1.68 10.34
CA GLY A 879 2.58 -1.52 8.96
C GLY A 879 1.11 -1.12 8.84
N PHE A 880 0.71 -0.59 7.69
CA PHE A 880 -0.40 0.35 7.63
C PHE A 880 -1.79 -0.32 7.77
N PRO A 881 -2.64 0.07 8.75
CA PRO A 881 -3.96 -0.49 8.92
C PRO A 881 -4.95 0.00 7.84
N LEU A 882 -5.32 -0.89 6.92
CA LEU A 882 -6.36 -0.60 5.92
C LEU A 882 -7.76 -0.47 6.53
N ILE A 883 -8.03 -1.17 7.62
CA ILE A 883 -9.28 -1.05 8.39
C ILE A 883 -8.89 -0.53 9.78
N PRO A 884 -8.67 0.79 9.93
CA PRO A 884 -8.25 1.39 11.18
C PRO A 884 -9.44 1.60 12.11
N TRP A 885 -9.56 0.77 13.13
CA TRP A 885 -10.54 0.91 14.19
C TRP A 885 -9.84 0.72 15.54
N PRO A 886 -9.53 1.79 16.29
CA PRO A 886 -8.79 1.65 17.55
C PRO A 886 -9.60 0.78 18.54
N PRO A 887 -9.00 -0.28 19.12
CA PRO A 887 -7.57 -0.58 19.23
C PRO A 887 -7.04 -1.69 18.28
N LEU A 888 -7.75 -2.05 17.21
CA LEU A 888 -7.49 -3.27 16.43
C LEU A 888 -7.02 -3.05 14.99
N PHE A 889 -6.22 -4.00 14.51
CA PHE A 889 -5.72 -4.13 13.13
C PHE A 889 -6.24 -5.44 12.54
N TYR A 890 -6.79 -5.43 11.32
CA TYR A 890 -7.39 -6.62 10.69
C TYR A 890 -6.90 -6.87 9.26
N LEU A 891 -6.83 -5.81 8.43
CA LEU A 891 -6.09 -5.79 7.18
C LEU A 891 -4.95 -4.80 7.31
N GLN A 892 -3.77 -5.20 6.84
CA GLN A 892 -2.56 -4.42 6.81
C GLN A 892 -2.09 -4.28 5.36
N VAL A 893 -1.67 -3.08 4.95
CA VAL A 893 -0.81 -2.91 3.78
C VAL A 893 0.62 -2.96 4.27
N ASP A 894 1.38 -3.86 3.68
CA ASP A 894 2.83 -3.83 3.66
C ASP A 894 3.26 -3.46 2.23
N ALA A 895 4.28 -2.63 2.09
CA ALA A 895 4.78 -2.19 0.79
C ALA A 895 6.30 -2.01 0.83
N TRP A 896 6.95 -2.46 -0.24
CA TRP A 896 8.39 -2.57 -0.36
C TRP A 896 8.86 -1.88 -1.63
N GLU A 897 10.00 -1.22 -1.54
CA GLU A 897 10.76 -0.78 -2.71
C GLU A 897 11.91 -1.75 -2.94
N VAL A 898 12.08 -2.20 -4.17
CA VAL A 898 13.25 -2.97 -4.61
C VAL A 898 13.94 -2.17 -5.70
N GLU A 899 15.16 -1.73 -5.44
CA GLU A 899 15.99 -1.03 -6.40
C GLU A 899 17.11 -1.94 -6.93
N LEU A 900 17.39 -1.83 -8.23
CA LEU A 900 18.35 -2.66 -8.94
C LEU A 900 19.20 -1.83 -9.90
N GLU A 901 20.50 -1.91 -9.69
CA GLU A 901 21.55 -1.42 -10.58
C GLU A 901 22.23 -2.62 -11.27
N GLY A 902 22.69 -2.48 -12.50
CA GLY A 902 23.55 -3.49 -13.12
C GLY A 902 24.31 -3.00 -14.34
N GLU A 903 25.44 -3.63 -14.62
CA GLU A 903 26.34 -3.25 -15.72
C GLU A 903 27.00 -4.47 -16.37
N TYR A 904 27.04 -4.48 -17.71
CA TYR A 904 27.86 -5.41 -18.48
C TYR A 904 29.29 -4.90 -18.62
N THR A 905 30.29 -5.69 -18.22
CA THR A 905 31.71 -5.42 -18.58
C THR A 905 31.88 -5.29 -20.10
N ARG A 906 31.05 -6.03 -20.85
CA ARG A 906 31.09 -6.17 -22.29
C ARG A 906 29.82 -6.87 -22.77
N PHE A 907 29.15 -6.31 -23.76
CA PHE A 907 27.98 -6.90 -24.41
C PHE A 907 28.26 -7.01 -25.91
N GLU A 908 28.24 -8.23 -26.47
CA GLU A 908 28.35 -8.46 -27.90
C GLU A 908 27.02 -8.92 -28.51
N VAL A 909 26.69 -8.36 -29.68
CA VAL A 909 25.63 -8.90 -30.55
C VAL A 909 26.24 -9.21 -31.92
N GLN A 910 26.15 -10.47 -32.34
CA GLN A 910 26.77 -10.97 -33.57
C GLN A 910 25.70 -11.31 -34.61
N ALA A 911 25.74 -10.65 -35.77
CA ALA A 911 24.88 -10.97 -36.91
C ALA A 911 25.64 -11.64 -38.05
N THR A 912 25.04 -12.65 -38.68
CA THR A 912 25.62 -13.28 -39.88
C THR A 912 25.48 -12.38 -41.11
N SER A 913 26.58 -11.82 -41.63
CA SER A 913 26.56 -10.85 -42.73
C SER A 913 26.07 -11.45 -44.06
N GLY A 914 25.05 -10.81 -44.66
CA GLY A 914 24.38 -11.29 -45.87
C GLY A 914 25.07 -11.01 -47.22
N ASP A 915 26.19 -10.26 -47.29
CA ASP A 915 26.87 -10.01 -48.58
C ASP A 915 27.57 -11.31 -49.07
N PRO A 916 27.16 -11.89 -50.22
CA PRO A 916 27.74 -13.14 -50.74
C PRO A 916 29.19 -13.01 -51.25
N SER A 917 29.85 -11.86 -51.05
CA SER A 917 31.27 -11.62 -51.28
C SER A 917 32.13 -11.57 -50.02
N SER A 918 31.54 -11.45 -48.82
CA SER A 918 32.20 -11.47 -47.51
C SER A 918 31.53 -12.48 -46.57
N THR A 919 32.24 -13.56 -46.23
CA THR A 919 31.77 -14.54 -45.23
C THR A 919 32.14 -14.08 -43.81
N GLY A 920 31.72 -12.87 -43.44
CA GLY A 920 31.94 -12.30 -42.12
C GLY A 920 30.71 -12.47 -41.22
N THR A 921 30.92 -12.29 -39.93
CA THR A 921 29.90 -11.84 -38.98
C THR A 921 30.12 -10.34 -38.78
N THR A 922 29.06 -9.58 -38.56
CA THR A 922 29.13 -8.25 -37.93
C THR A 922 29.09 -8.49 -36.43
N THR A 923 29.97 -7.88 -35.65
CA THR A 923 29.96 -7.99 -34.18
C THR A 923 29.87 -6.58 -33.61
N TYR A 924 28.70 -6.22 -33.10
CA TYR A 924 28.50 -5.00 -32.32
C TYR A 924 28.97 -5.24 -30.89
N VAL A 925 29.65 -4.26 -30.30
CA VAL A 925 30.25 -4.34 -28.97
C VAL A 925 29.96 -3.06 -28.20
N ARG A 926 29.31 -3.17 -27.04
CA ARG A 926 29.34 -2.15 -25.99
C ARG A 926 30.27 -2.63 -24.87
N GLU A 927 31.29 -1.83 -24.58
CA GLU A 927 32.26 -2.00 -23.50
C GLU A 927 32.68 -0.58 -23.08
N ASP A 928 32.99 -0.34 -21.80
CA ASP A 928 33.55 0.94 -21.35
C ASP A 928 34.96 1.14 -21.96
N ARG A 929 35.12 2.19 -22.79
CA ARG A 929 36.41 2.54 -23.41
C ARG A 929 36.42 3.88 -24.14
N ASP A 930 37.63 4.42 -24.27
CA ASP A 930 37.95 5.50 -25.21
C ASP A 930 37.61 5.13 -26.68
N VAL A 931 37.01 6.08 -27.40
CA VAL A 931 36.74 6.04 -28.85
C VAL A 931 37.66 7.05 -29.55
N SER A 932 38.42 6.57 -30.56
CA SER A 932 39.33 7.43 -31.32
C SER A 932 39.48 7.00 -32.79
N LEU A 933 39.80 7.98 -33.64
CA LEU A 933 39.87 7.83 -35.10
C LEU A 933 41.30 8.07 -35.62
N GLU A 934 41.91 7.10 -36.32
CA GLU A 934 43.18 7.33 -37.03
C GLU A 934 42.93 8.24 -38.25
N THR A 935 43.24 9.53 -38.12
CA THR A 935 43.14 10.49 -39.23
C THR A 935 44.05 10.06 -40.40
N PRO A 936 43.76 10.47 -41.65
CA PRO A 936 44.61 10.17 -42.82
C PRO A 936 46.07 10.64 -42.72
N SER A 937 46.40 11.46 -41.71
CA SER A 937 47.77 11.92 -41.43
C SER A 937 48.61 10.95 -40.58
N GLY A 938 47.98 9.95 -39.95
CA GLY A 938 48.59 9.03 -38.99
C GLY A 938 48.71 9.62 -37.58
N SER A 939 47.66 10.31 -37.13
CA SER A 939 47.45 10.70 -35.72
C SER A 939 46.02 10.36 -35.31
N GLU A 940 45.86 9.81 -34.11
CA GLU A 940 44.53 9.65 -33.49
C GLU A 940 43.88 11.01 -33.20
N LEU A 941 42.55 11.05 -33.37
CA LEU A 941 41.63 12.06 -32.86
C LEU A 941 40.76 11.38 -31.78
N GLU A 942 40.76 11.91 -30.56
CA GLU A 942 39.83 11.57 -29.48
C GLU A 942 38.41 11.99 -29.91
N LEU A 943 37.41 11.12 -29.77
CA LEU A 943 36.01 11.42 -30.10
C LEU A 943 35.08 11.45 -28.89
N GLY A 944 35.40 10.69 -27.83
CA GLY A 944 34.57 10.48 -26.64
C GLY A 944 34.73 9.03 -26.15
N SER A 945 33.69 8.46 -25.52
CA SER A 945 33.65 7.07 -25.05
C SER A 945 32.58 6.23 -25.76
N SER A 946 32.81 4.92 -25.72
CA SER A 946 31.79 3.88 -25.76
C SER A 946 31.53 3.56 -24.31
N ASP A 947 30.30 3.69 -23.86
CA ASP A 947 29.94 3.40 -22.48
C ASP A 947 29.50 1.91 -22.37
N ALA A 948 29.55 1.34 -21.17
CA ALA A 948 28.96 0.02 -20.93
C ALA A 948 27.44 0.04 -21.17
N ILE A 949 26.79 -1.13 -21.27
CA ILE A 949 25.33 -1.18 -21.08
C ILE A 949 25.08 -1.34 -19.60
N SER A 950 24.45 -0.33 -19.01
CA SER A 950 23.98 -0.35 -17.62
C SER A 950 22.46 -0.20 -17.56
N TYR A 951 21.89 -0.58 -16.42
CA TYR A 951 20.47 -0.45 -16.15
C TYR A 951 20.20 -0.12 -14.68
N GLU A 952 19.20 0.73 -14.46
CA GLU A 952 18.69 1.14 -13.15
C GLU A 952 17.16 0.94 -13.15
N ASN A 953 16.58 0.37 -12.08
CA ASN A 953 15.13 0.14 -11.95
C ASN A 953 14.70 0.15 -10.48
N SER A 954 13.70 0.96 -10.13
CA SER A 954 12.93 0.85 -8.86
C SER A 954 11.59 0.14 -9.11
N GLN A 955 11.22 -0.72 -8.18
CA GLN A 955 10.01 -1.55 -8.21
C GLN A 955 9.28 -1.46 -6.86
N THR A 956 8.19 -0.69 -6.80
CA THR A 956 7.30 -0.69 -5.61
C THR A 956 6.35 -1.88 -5.65
N ILE A 957 6.43 -2.79 -4.68
CA ILE A 957 5.57 -3.96 -4.54
C ILE A 957 4.65 -3.77 -3.33
N MET A 958 3.35 -4.03 -3.48
CA MET A 958 2.36 -3.85 -2.40
C MET A 958 1.64 -5.17 -2.12
N ALA A 959 1.54 -5.57 -0.86
CA ALA A 959 0.66 -6.63 -0.42
C ALA A 959 -0.35 -6.09 0.60
N VAL A 960 -1.64 -6.32 0.34
CA VAL A 960 -2.62 -6.35 1.43
C VAL A 960 -2.53 -7.72 2.06
N VAL A 961 -2.23 -7.79 3.36
CA VAL A 961 -2.22 -9.03 4.14
C VAL A 961 -3.24 -8.98 5.27
N PRO A 962 -3.78 -10.14 5.71
CA PRO A 962 -4.46 -10.22 6.99
C PRO A 962 -3.47 -9.90 8.13
N ALA A 963 -3.94 -9.13 9.11
CA ALA A 963 -3.28 -8.99 10.40
C ALA A 963 -3.91 -10.02 11.35
N PRO A 964 -3.31 -11.22 11.54
CA PRO A 964 -3.88 -12.28 12.37
C PRO A 964 -3.84 -11.97 13.88
N GLN A 965 -3.34 -10.79 14.25
CA GLN A 965 -3.26 -10.32 15.62
C GLN A 965 -3.79 -8.89 15.73
N PHE A 966 -5.02 -8.84 16.18
CA PHE A 966 -5.71 -7.72 16.80
C PHE A 966 -4.92 -7.18 18.03
N MET A 967 -3.92 -6.32 17.82
CA MET A 967 -3.08 -5.76 18.89
C MET A 967 -3.16 -4.21 18.98
N PRO A 968 -3.16 -3.62 20.19
CA PRO A 968 -3.28 -2.16 20.41
C PRO A 968 -2.21 -1.28 19.76
N GLN A 969 -1.10 -1.87 19.33
CA GLN A 969 0.04 -1.21 18.68
C GLN A 969 0.24 -1.69 17.24
N GLY A 970 -0.70 -2.48 16.70
CA GLY A 970 -0.57 -3.16 15.42
C GLY A 970 0.31 -4.42 15.48
N ALA A 971 0.35 -5.12 14.35
CA ALA A 971 1.30 -6.20 14.10
C ALA A 971 2.56 -5.65 13.40
N PRO A 972 3.71 -6.36 13.43
CA PRO A 972 4.87 -6.04 12.60
C PRO A 972 4.53 -5.87 11.12
N GLY A 973 5.37 -5.13 10.38
CA GLY A 973 5.41 -5.24 8.93
C GLY A 973 5.82 -6.65 8.51
N VAL A 974 5.28 -7.16 7.40
CA VAL A 974 5.83 -8.40 6.82
C VAL A 974 7.31 -8.17 6.48
N GLY A 975 8.16 -9.07 6.95
CA GLY A 975 9.61 -8.99 6.72
C GLY A 975 10.38 -8.08 7.68
N ASP A 976 9.73 -7.43 8.65
CA ASP A 976 10.43 -6.71 9.74
C ASP A 976 11.22 -7.70 10.62
N ASN A 977 12.51 -7.46 10.82
CA ASN A 977 13.36 -8.34 11.63
C ASN A 977 13.45 -7.92 13.12
N GLU A 978 13.59 -8.91 14.00
CA GLU A 978 13.57 -8.76 15.46
C GLU A 978 14.68 -7.81 16.01
N TYR A 979 15.76 -7.57 15.26
CA TYR A 979 17.02 -7.00 15.76
C TYR A 979 17.40 -5.59 15.25
N SER A 980 16.76 -5.04 14.21
CA SER A 980 17.06 -3.70 13.67
C SER A 980 16.45 -2.54 14.49
N ASN A 981 16.92 -1.30 14.28
CA ASN A 981 16.28 -0.08 14.82
C ASN A 981 15.72 0.84 13.72
N ALA A 982 15.60 0.31 12.50
CA ALA A 982 15.08 0.94 11.30
C ALA A 982 14.00 0.01 10.70
N PRO A 983 13.21 0.45 9.69
CA PRO A 983 12.50 -0.46 8.80
C PRO A 983 13.43 -1.55 8.21
N GLY A 984 12.83 -2.56 7.60
CA GLY A 984 13.56 -3.68 6.98
C GLY A 984 14.33 -3.27 5.72
N GLU A 985 15.45 -2.58 5.88
CA GLU A 985 16.42 -2.25 4.82
C GLU A 985 17.41 -3.41 4.57
N ALA A 986 17.70 -3.74 3.31
CA ALA A 986 18.64 -4.81 2.95
C ALA A 986 19.46 -4.53 1.67
N CYS A 987 20.43 -3.60 1.74
CA CYS A 987 21.41 -3.37 0.68
C CYS A 987 22.38 -4.56 0.47
N SER A 988 22.72 -4.85 -0.80
CA SER A 988 23.78 -5.79 -1.21
C SER A 988 25.21 -5.23 -1.03
N GLU A 989 26.26 -6.05 -1.21
CA GLU A 989 27.66 -5.62 -0.96
C GLU A 989 28.15 -4.55 -1.97
N PHE A 990 27.46 -4.37 -3.10
CA PHE A 990 27.84 -3.47 -4.20
C PHE A 990 26.74 -2.49 -4.63
N TRP A 991 25.72 -2.28 -3.78
CA TRP A 991 24.76 -1.20 -3.98
C TRP A 991 25.47 0.16 -4.06
N ASN A 992 25.13 0.99 -5.07
CA ASN A 992 25.80 2.26 -5.38
C ASN A 992 27.31 2.13 -5.70
N ASP A 993 27.83 0.91 -5.90
CA ASP A 993 29.24 0.58 -6.17
C ASP A 993 29.38 -0.40 -7.37
N VAL A 994 28.41 -0.41 -8.29
CA VAL A 994 28.40 -1.22 -9.53
C VAL A 994 29.49 -0.77 -10.52
N GLY A 995 29.95 -1.68 -11.37
CA GLY A 995 30.94 -1.42 -12.43
C GLY A 995 32.39 -1.68 -12.00
N PRO A 996 33.39 -1.04 -12.64
CA PRO A 996 34.81 -1.25 -12.38
C PRO A 996 35.35 -0.37 -11.24
N ASN A 997 36.27 -0.92 -10.42
CA ASN A 997 36.90 -0.27 -9.24
C ASN A 997 36.05 -0.18 -7.96
N THR A 998 35.04 -1.05 -7.83
CA THR A 998 34.20 -1.26 -6.65
C THR A 998 34.95 -1.11 -5.32
N ASN A 999 34.39 -0.38 -4.36
CA ASN A 999 34.80 -0.53 -2.97
C ASN A 999 33.68 -1.29 -2.25
N THR A 1000 34.03 -2.34 -1.49
CA THR A 1000 33.05 -3.07 -0.67
C THR A 1000 32.30 -2.06 0.21
N HIS A 1001 30.97 -1.98 0.06
CA HIS A 1001 30.19 -0.95 0.76
C HIS A 1001 30.32 -1.13 2.29
N SER A 1002 30.24 -0.04 3.06
CA SER A 1002 30.36 -0.13 4.52
C SER A 1002 29.00 -0.06 5.19
N GLU A 1003 28.66 -1.12 5.94
CA GLU A 1003 27.49 -1.35 6.82
C GLU A 1003 27.02 -0.10 7.61
N GLY A 1004 26.42 0.90 6.98
CA GLY A 1004 26.33 2.24 7.57
C GLY A 1004 25.19 3.11 7.04
N ASP A 1005 25.12 3.30 5.72
CA ASP A 1005 24.07 4.06 5.05
C ASP A 1005 23.49 3.13 3.96
N CYS A 1006 22.24 2.66 4.13
CA CYS A 1006 21.38 2.16 3.04
C CYS A 1006 20.40 3.30 2.69
N LEU A 1007 19.69 3.16 1.56
CA LEU A 1007 18.78 4.13 0.90
C LEU A 1007 18.64 5.55 1.53
#